data_AF-A0A7C6ZT12-F1
#
_entry.id   AF-A0A7C6ZT12-F1
#
_cell.length_a   1.000
_cell.length_b   1.000
_cell.length_c   1.000
_cell.angle_alpha   90.00
_cell.angle_beta   90.00
_cell.angle_gamma   90.00
#
_symmetry.space_group_name_H-M   'P 1'
#
loop_
_entity.id
_entity.type
_entity.pdbx_description
1 polymer ?
#
loop_
_entity_poly.entity_id
_entity_poly.type
_entity_poly.pdbx_seq_one_letter_code
_entity_poly.pdbx_strand_id
1 'polypeptide(L)'
;MQSLRPLSRSLAGITATGLLLVAVMAFASIDVASATRIDRPLQPGATADANATATVSALLQLQLQIDATRTAIAQLSATPTHTPTVLPVNTRAPATPAPRRVSPIAEVLVEGLNIRSGPGTGYPVIASGAIGQRFPVIGQSGNCAWLQVVLEDGTEGWLSGAAAYSSLNVACNGLPGESVAAAPTPTPARQIPTTTPRPVQSAAQPAAPALASAASAAGGVLTSFEPLGAWRRGDEPYGSLTQSTAQVQDGAASAALAYKFPASAGSSNYVVFLPQPELRIPNGAQVLTLQVYGDGSGHFLNAWVRDAASQVWQLTFGRINHTGWAPMTATLVASRDWPNGPISGATADQLTQPLSLRALVLDGAPDGVASEGVIYLDALTTGSTAGTTSSTRASASTTTASTTANTPPVAQAALASGGPLTGKIAFTRSNGRTMNTLIYDLASNSILHEFSNWRQPDLAAGYLLVNGDGGGAETIIRANSNGDNQHLVTTNTEDAFPQFSPSLESLVYASTKVGDGKSRIYYQVDASVQDNARPLSSGGKELVGDYPVYLDNWRIAYQGCNSWAGGSKCGIYAADTSGTTPLRVTDNTSDIPSGNLGSQVLFSSNRAGNWDVWIINFDGSGLRQLTTDPGIDGLADASPDGAAIAFVSNRSGAWAVWVMNTDGSNQRKLFDINGSYDSGDYDWIRERISWDQ
;
A
#
# COMPACT_ATOMS: atom_id res chain seq x y z
N MET A 1 -15.06 -10.63 -52.64
CA MET A 1 -16.18 -10.94 -53.55
C MET A 1 -16.95 -12.11 -52.96
N GLN A 2 -18.27 -12.14 -53.19
CA GLN A 2 -19.31 -12.96 -52.53
C GLN A 2 -19.72 -12.48 -51.14
N SER A 3 -21.00 -12.40 -50.76
CA SER A 3 -22.25 -11.97 -51.41
C SER A 3 -23.28 -12.01 -50.28
N LEU A 4 -23.87 -10.88 -49.92
CA LEU A 4 -25.07 -10.86 -49.08
C LEU A 4 -26.18 -10.21 -49.90
N ARG A 5 -27.26 -10.96 -50.14
CA ARG A 5 -28.56 -10.44 -50.59
C ARG A 5 -29.50 -10.29 -49.38
N PRO A 6 -30.50 -9.39 -49.49
CA PRO A 6 -31.12 -8.75 -48.34
C PRO A 6 -32.46 -9.41 -47.96
N LEU A 7 -32.85 -9.27 -46.70
CA LEU A 7 -34.25 -9.38 -46.28
C LEU A 7 -34.69 -8.05 -45.67
N SER A 8 -35.67 -7.47 -46.36
CA SER A 8 -36.40 -6.26 -46.04
C SER A 8 -37.67 -6.60 -45.24
N ARG A 9 -38.05 -5.66 -44.34
CA ARG A 9 -39.39 -5.30 -43.80
C ARG A 9 -39.19 -4.78 -42.36
N SER A 10 -39.09 -3.45 -42.15
CA SER A 10 -40.18 -2.49 -41.85
C SER A 10 -40.93 -2.83 -40.55
N LEU A 11 -41.09 -1.98 -39.53
CA LEU A 11 -41.31 -0.53 -39.56
C LEU A 11 -41.16 0.07 -38.15
N ALA A 12 -40.79 1.36 -38.14
CA ALA A 12 -41.25 2.42 -37.22
C ALA A 12 -40.67 2.50 -35.79
N GLY A 13 -39.83 3.52 -35.58
CA GLY A 13 -39.85 4.30 -34.34
C GLY A 13 -38.52 4.56 -33.64
N ILE A 14 -37.55 5.24 -34.26
CA ILE A 14 -36.48 5.92 -33.51
C ILE A 14 -36.21 7.29 -34.17
N THR A 15 -36.46 8.36 -33.42
CA THR A 15 -36.15 9.74 -33.77
C THR A 15 -34.63 9.98 -33.77
N ALA A 16 -34.17 10.71 -34.77
CA ALA A 16 -32.78 11.12 -34.96
C ALA A 16 -32.33 12.08 -33.84
N THR A 17 -31.84 11.53 -32.73
CA THR A 17 -31.16 12.32 -31.68
C THR A 17 -30.09 11.50 -30.94
N GLY A 18 -29.66 10.37 -31.52
CA GLY A 18 -28.73 9.43 -30.87
C GLY A 18 -27.36 9.27 -31.54
N LEU A 19 -27.08 9.94 -32.66
CA LEU A 19 -25.82 9.72 -33.41
C LEU A 19 -24.86 10.91 -33.49
N LEU A 20 -25.17 12.04 -32.83
CA LEU A 20 -24.33 13.25 -32.87
C LEU A 20 -23.42 13.43 -31.65
N LEU A 21 -23.56 12.61 -30.59
CA LEU A 21 -22.80 12.77 -29.35
C LEU A 21 -21.50 11.94 -29.28
N VAL A 22 -21.28 11.02 -30.23
CA VAL A 22 -20.08 10.15 -30.24
C VAL A 22 -18.91 10.74 -31.05
N ALA A 23 -19.11 11.84 -31.78
CA ALA A 23 -18.07 12.41 -32.66
C ALA A 23 -17.41 13.71 -32.14
N VAL A 24 -17.79 14.22 -30.96
CA VAL A 24 -17.24 15.50 -30.42
C VAL A 24 -16.23 15.31 -29.27
N MET A 25 -15.97 14.07 -28.84
CA MET A 25 -15.03 13.78 -27.72
C MET A 25 -13.75 13.05 -28.14
N ALA A 26 -13.26 13.29 -29.36
CA ALA A 26 -11.89 12.95 -29.74
C ALA A 26 -11.27 14.12 -30.51
N PHE A 27 -10.10 14.57 -30.07
CA PHE A 27 -9.30 15.70 -30.60
C PHE A 27 -9.67 17.11 -30.13
N ALA A 28 -9.35 17.40 -28.87
CA ALA A 28 -8.93 18.74 -28.47
C ALA A 28 -7.50 18.65 -27.95
N SER A 29 -6.50 18.86 -28.82
CA SER A 29 -5.16 19.41 -28.55
C SER A 29 -4.28 19.27 -29.79
N ILE A 30 -4.44 20.14 -30.78
CA ILE A 30 -3.34 20.52 -31.67
C ILE A 30 -3.32 22.05 -31.66
N ASP A 31 -2.29 22.59 -31.01
CA ASP A 31 -2.02 24.02 -30.93
C ASP A 31 -1.43 24.48 -32.29
N VAL A 32 -2.26 25.02 -33.17
CA VAL A 32 -1.82 25.58 -34.47
C VAL A 32 -1.47 27.05 -34.27
N ALA A 33 -0.38 27.29 -33.53
CA ALA A 33 0.23 28.61 -33.41
C ALA A 33 1.75 28.52 -33.60
N SER A 34 2.20 27.82 -34.65
CA SER A 34 3.63 27.76 -35.02
C SER A 34 3.84 27.37 -36.49
N ALA A 35 3.14 28.00 -37.45
CA ALA A 35 3.41 27.73 -38.86
C ALA A 35 2.99 28.86 -39.80
N THR A 36 3.49 30.08 -39.61
CA THR A 36 3.43 31.11 -40.64
C THR A 36 4.67 32.00 -40.65
N ARG A 37 5.71 31.54 -41.35
CA ARG A 37 6.54 32.38 -42.23
C ARG A 37 7.45 31.49 -43.07
N ILE A 38 7.04 31.23 -44.31
CA ILE A 38 7.97 30.85 -45.38
C ILE A 38 7.69 31.79 -46.55
N ASP A 39 8.39 32.92 -46.56
CA ASP A 39 8.61 33.71 -47.77
C ASP A 39 9.81 33.10 -48.52
N ARG A 40 9.57 32.33 -49.58
CA ARG A 40 10.52 32.13 -50.69
C ARG A 40 9.83 31.50 -51.92
N PRO A 41 10.21 31.88 -53.15
CA PRO A 41 9.54 31.44 -54.37
C PRO A 41 9.92 30.00 -54.75
N LEU A 42 8.93 29.24 -55.20
CA LEU A 42 9.05 27.84 -55.65
C LEU A 42 9.89 27.72 -56.93
N GLN A 43 10.85 26.78 -56.95
CA GLN A 43 11.49 26.31 -58.18
C GLN A 43 10.59 25.28 -58.91
N PRO A 44 10.62 25.20 -60.25
CA PRO A 44 9.80 24.28 -61.01
C PRO A 44 10.45 22.90 -61.07
N GLY A 45 9.81 21.88 -60.49
CA GLY A 45 10.28 20.49 -60.62
C GLY A 45 9.78 19.44 -59.60
N ALA A 46 8.86 19.76 -58.68
CA ALA A 46 8.32 18.75 -57.75
C ALA A 46 6.92 18.28 -58.19
N THR A 47 6.79 16.98 -58.47
CA THR A 47 5.52 16.30 -58.67
C THR A 47 4.69 16.34 -57.39
N ALA A 48 3.48 16.88 -57.45
CA ALA A 48 2.58 17.00 -56.30
C ALA A 48 2.07 15.61 -55.85
N ASP A 49 2.31 15.27 -54.59
CA ASP A 49 1.76 14.07 -53.95
C ASP A 49 0.24 14.17 -53.81
N ALA A 50 -0.48 13.23 -54.44
CA ALA A 50 -1.94 13.16 -54.45
C ALA A 50 -2.58 13.07 -53.04
N ASN A 51 -1.81 12.66 -52.03
CA ASN A 51 -2.27 12.56 -50.64
C ASN A 51 -2.35 13.92 -49.93
N ALA A 52 -1.54 14.91 -50.31
CA ALA A 52 -1.55 16.24 -49.70
C ALA A 52 -2.75 17.08 -50.18
N THR A 53 -3.15 16.91 -51.45
CA THR A 53 -4.31 17.61 -52.03
C THR A 53 -5.64 17.10 -51.47
N ALA A 54 -5.69 15.82 -51.07
CA ALA A 54 -6.86 15.21 -50.43
C ALA A 54 -7.06 15.70 -48.98
N THR A 55 -5.96 15.89 -48.23
CA THR A 55 -6.03 16.37 -46.83
C THR A 55 -6.43 17.84 -46.75
N VAL A 56 -5.93 18.69 -47.66
CA VAL A 56 -6.31 20.11 -47.73
C VAL A 56 -7.77 20.27 -48.15
N SER A 57 -8.27 19.43 -49.06
CA SER A 57 -9.69 19.46 -49.48
C SER A 57 -10.66 19.01 -48.38
N ALA A 58 -10.28 18.03 -47.55
CA ALA A 58 -11.09 17.58 -46.42
C ALA A 58 -11.16 18.63 -45.30
N LEU A 59 -10.05 19.32 -45.02
CA LEU A 59 -10.01 20.41 -44.03
C LEU A 59 -10.83 21.63 -44.46
N LEU A 60 -10.84 21.96 -45.76
CA LEU A 60 -11.66 23.05 -46.29
C LEU A 60 -13.16 22.74 -46.24
N GLN A 61 -13.56 21.48 -46.46
CA GLN A 61 -14.97 21.07 -46.32
C GLN A 61 -15.45 21.09 -44.87
N LEU A 62 -14.60 20.69 -43.92
CA LEU A 62 -14.93 20.74 -42.50
C LEU A 62 -15.10 22.19 -42.00
N GLN A 63 -14.26 23.12 -42.48
CA GLN A 63 -14.37 24.53 -42.16
C GLN A 63 -15.68 25.16 -42.70
N LEU A 64 -16.07 24.81 -43.93
CA LEU A 64 -17.35 25.28 -44.51
C LEU A 64 -18.57 24.77 -43.74
N GLN A 65 -18.52 23.56 -43.17
CA GLN A 65 -19.60 23.03 -42.33
C GLN A 65 -19.69 23.72 -40.97
N ILE A 66 -18.54 24.09 -40.38
CA ILE A 66 -18.51 24.86 -39.12
C ILE A 66 -19.09 26.26 -39.33
N ASP A 67 -18.75 26.93 -40.44
CA ASP A 67 -19.24 28.29 -40.73
C ASP A 67 -20.73 28.31 -41.09
N ALA A 68 -21.24 27.29 -41.77
CA ALA A 68 -22.67 27.12 -42.01
C ALA A 68 -23.46 26.92 -40.69
N THR A 69 -22.89 26.19 -39.74
CA THR A 69 -23.51 25.92 -38.43
C THR A 69 -23.53 27.18 -37.55
N ARG A 70 -22.46 27.99 -37.59
CA ARG A 70 -22.42 29.30 -36.91
C ARG A 70 -23.43 30.30 -37.49
N THR A 71 -23.61 30.29 -38.80
CA THR A 71 -24.58 31.17 -39.49
C THR A 71 -26.03 30.80 -39.13
N ALA A 72 -26.32 29.49 -38.99
CA ALA A 72 -27.63 29.01 -38.56
C ALA A 72 -27.97 29.40 -37.11
N ILE A 73 -26.98 29.38 -36.21
CA ILE A 73 -27.15 29.81 -34.80
C ILE A 73 -27.37 31.33 -34.70
N ALA A 74 -26.69 32.12 -35.55
CA ALA A 74 -26.89 33.57 -35.60
C ALA A 74 -28.28 33.97 -36.12
N GLN A 75 -28.89 33.20 -37.04
CA GLN A 75 -30.23 33.48 -37.57
C GLN A 75 -31.37 33.12 -36.60
N LEU A 76 -31.14 32.22 -35.64
CA LEU A 76 -32.11 31.89 -34.58
C LEU A 76 -32.23 32.97 -33.49
N SER A 77 -31.40 34.01 -33.55
CA SER A 77 -31.29 35.06 -32.52
C SER A 77 -31.96 36.39 -32.89
N ALA A 78 -32.62 36.51 -34.06
CA ALA A 78 -33.15 37.78 -34.55
C ALA A 78 -34.68 37.72 -34.76
N THR A 79 -35.44 38.34 -33.86
CA THR A 79 -36.85 38.71 -34.08
C THR A 79 -37.01 40.24 -34.00
N PRO A 80 -37.82 40.88 -34.87
CA PRO A 80 -37.80 42.33 -35.05
C PRO A 80 -38.72 43.07 -34.08
N THR A 81 -38.26 44.22 -33.60
CA THR A 81 -39.02 45.20 -32.83
C THR A 81 -39.93 46.04 -33.74
N HIS A 82 -41.25 46.01 -33.51
CA HIS A 82 -42.17 47.04 -33.93
C HIS A 82 -42.78 47.73 -32.71
N THR A 83 -42.67 49.07 -32.69
CA THR A 83 -43.26 49.96 -31.68
C THR A 83 -44.53 50.60 -32.25
N PRO A 84 -45.59 50.74 -31.46
CA PRO A 84 -46.42 51.94 -31.56
C PRO A 84 -46.63 52.64 -30.20
N THR A 85 -46.90 53.93 -30.33
CA THR A 85 -46.86 54.99 -29.31
C THR A 85 -48.15 55.10 -28.48
N VAL A 86 -47.98 55.05 -27.16
CA VAL A 86 -48.60 55.82 -26.03
C VAL A 86 -50.12 56.02 -25.93
N LEU A 87 -50.70 55.63 -24.76
CA LEU A 87 -51.35 56.50 -23.74
C LEU A 87 -51.57 55.69 -22.42
N PRO A 88 -51.62 56.31 -21.22
CA PRO A 88 -51.27 55.64 -19.96
C PRO A 88 -52.48 55.19 -19.14
N VAL A 89 -52.56 53.91 -18.74
CA VAL A 89 -53.47 53.44 -17.67
C VAL A 89 -52.89 52.21 -16.93
N ASN A 90 -52.71 52.37 -15.62
CA ASN A 90 -52.59 51.37 -14.54
C ASN A 90 -52.05 49.96 -14.86
N THR A 91 -50.76 49.74 -14.59
CA THR A 91 -50.13 48.41 -14.58
C THR A 91 -50.22 47.76 -13.19
N ARG A 92 -51.07 46.74 -13.05
CA ARG A 92 -50.77 45.60 -12.17
C ARG A 92 -50.02 44.59 -13.03
N ALA A 93 -48.73 44.41 -12.78
CA ALA A 93 -47.90 43.45 -13.48
C ALA A 93 -48.45 42.02 -13.31
N PRO A 94 -48.50 41.18 -14.36
CA PRO A 94 -48.67 39.75 -14.19
C PRO A 94 -47.42 39.19 -13.50
N ALA A 95 -47.64 38.36 -12.49
CA ALA A 95 -46.56 37.72 -11.75
C ALA A 95 -45.65 36.95 -12.71
N THR A 96 -44.34 37.22 -12.63
CA THR A 96 -43.30 36.40 -13.23
C THR A 96 -43.52 34.95 -12.79
N PRO A 97 -43.60 33.96 -13.70
CA PRO A 97 -43.66 32.57 -13.26
C PRO A 97 -42.38 32.30 -12.46
N ALA A 98 -42.54 31.83 -11.23
CA ALA A 98 -41.42 31.42 -10.40
C ALA A 98 -40.54 30.44 -11.18
N PRO A 99 -39.20 30.51 -11.07
CA PRO A 99 -38.33 29.55 -11.73
C PRO A 99 -38.77 28.13 -11.34
N ARG A 100 -39.02 27.30 -12.34
CA ARG A 100 -39.46 25.92 -12.17
C ARG A 100 -38.35 25.19 -11.40
N ARG A 101 -38.56 24.92 -10.11
CA ARG A 101 -37.61 24.12 -9.32
C ARG A 101 -37.56 22.73 -9.94
N VAL A 102 -36.45 22.40 -10.58
CA VAL A 102 -36.16 21.04 -11.04
C VAL A 102 -35.89 20.23 -9.79
N SER A 103 -36.64 19.15 -9.56
CA SER A 103 -36.37 18.24 -8.45
C SER A 103 -35.00 17.61 -8.64
N PRO A 104 -34.11 17.68 -7.63
CA PRO A 104 -32.82 17.00 -7.69
C PRO A 104 -33.00 15.48 -7.80
N ILE A 105 -32.34 14.87 -8.79
CA ILE A 105 -32.36 13.45 -9.06
C ILE A 105 -30.92 13.00 -9.32
N ALA A 106 -30.52 11.92 -8.66
CA ALA A 106 -29.32 11.15 -8.97
C ALA A 106 -29.72 9.97 -9.85
N GLU A 107 -29.09 9.81 -11.01
CA GLU A 107 -29.18 8.60 -11.84
C GLU A 107 -27.92 7.78 -11.65
N VAL A 108 -28.09 6.50 -11.31
CA VAL A 108 -27.01 5.54 -11.14
C VAL A 108 -26.43 5.17 -12.50
N LEU A 109 -25.10 5.19 -12.61
CA LEU A 109 -24.35 4.95 -13.84
C LEU A 109 -23.66 3.58 -13.87
N VAL A 110 -23.60 2.88 -12.72
CA VAL A 110 -22.96 1.57 -12.56
C VAL A 110 -23.91 0.53 -11.98
N GLU A 111 -23.66 -0.75 -12.24
CA GLU A 111 -24.51 -1.81 -11.73
C GLU A 111 -24.12 -2.12 -10.28
N GLY A 112 -25.12 -2.21 -9.40
CA GLY A 112 -24.87 -2.59 -8.01
C GLY A 112 -24.32 -1.46 -7.14
N LEU A 113 -24.62 -0.18 -7.45
CA LEU A 113 -24.13 0.94 -6.65
C LEU A 113 -24.67 0.87 -5.22
N ASN A 114 -23.78 0.71 -4.26
CA ASN A 114 -24.16 0.62 -2.85
C ASN A 114 -24.82 1.92 -2.35
N ILE A 115 -25.99 1.77 -1.71
CA ILE A 115 -26.73 2.82 -1.01
C ILE A 115 -26.63 2.53 0.48
N ARG A 116 -26.09 3.48 1.24
CA ARG A 116 -25.65 3.28 2.62
C ARG A 116 -26.48 4.11 3.60
N SER A 117 -26.40 3.78 4.89
CA SER A 117 -27.07 4.55 5.95
C SER A 117 -26.41 5.89 6.27
N GLY A 118 -25.23 6.18 5.70
CA GLY A 118 -24.52 7.46 5.88
C GLY A 118 -23.52 7.75 4.74
N PRO A 119 -22.98 8.97 4.68
CA PRO A 119 -22.07 9.42 3.62
C PRO A 119 -20.66 8.85 3.84
N GLY A 120 -20.35 7.73 3.20
CA GLY A 120 -19.03 7.10 3.28
C GLY A 120 -19.09 5.58 3.10
N THR A 121 -18.01 4.97 2.62
CA THR A 121 -17.88 3.51 2.46
C THR A 121 -17.84 2.73 3.78
N GLY A 122 -17.62 3.42 4.90
CA GLY A 122 -17.67 2.84 6.26
C GLY A 122 -19.08 2.63 6.82
N TYR A 123 -20.12 3.20 6.19
CA TYR A 123 -21.50 3.00 6.65
C TYR A 123 -22.11 1.70 6.12
N PRO A 124 -22.97 1.01 6.88
CA PRO A 124 -23.69 -0.17 6.42
C PRO A 124 -24.43 0.06 5.10
N VAL A 125 -24.35 -0.93 4.20
CA VAL A 125 -25.17 -0.96 2.98
C VAL A 125 -26.61 -1.30 3.37
N ILE A 126 -27.54 -0.46 2.96
CA ILE A 126 -28.99 -0.63 3.23
C ILE A 126 -29.76 -0.99 1.96
N ALA A 127 -29.22 -0.66 0.78
CA ALA A 127 -29.77 -1.03 -0.52
C ALA A 127 -28.68 -0.97 -1.59
N SER A 128 -29.02 -1.35 -2.82
CA SER A 128 -28.16 -1.25 -3.99
C SER A 128 -28.96 -0.67 -5.17
N GLY A 129 -28.33 0.18 -5.97
CA GLY A 129 -28.88 0.77 -7.18
C GLY A 129 -28.44 0.05 -8.45
N ALA A 130 -29.36 -0.15 -9.40
CA ALA A 130 -29.06 -0.69 -10.74
C ALA A 130 -28.71 0.43 -11.75
N ILE A 131 -28.05 0.09 -12.86
CA ILE A 131 -27.75 1.08 -13.92
C ILE A 131 -29.04 1.75 -14.40
N GLY A 132 -29.00 3.08 -14.50
CA GLY A 132 -30.11 3.93 -14.93
C GLY A 132 -31.19 4.13 -13.86
N GLN A 133 -31.07 3.50 -12.69
CA GLN A 133 -32.01 3.72 -11.59
C GLN A 133 -31.88 5.16 -11.07
N ARG A 134 -33.01 5.79 -10.79
CA ARG A 134 -33.08 7.20 -10.40
C ARG A 134 -33.62 7.37 -9.00
N PHE A 135 -32.92 8.13 -8.17
CA PHE A 135 -33.33 8.43 -6.82
C PHE A 135 -33.52 9.94 -6.61
N PRO A 136 -34.59 10.38 -5.92
CA PRO A 136 -34.71 11.75 -5.43
C PRO A 136 -33.56 12.09 -4.51
N VAL A 137 -32.91 13.23 -4.72
CA VAL A 137 -31.81 13.71 -3.88
C VAL A 137 -32.33 14.78 -2.92
N ILE A 138 -32.04 14.60 -1.63
CA ILE A 138 -32.50 15.46 -0.55
C ILE A 138 -31.37 16.23 0.16
N GLY A 139 -30.11 15.85 -0.07
CA GLY A 139 -28.95 16.47 0.57
C GLY A 139 -27.62 16.01 -0.05
N GLN A 140 -26.52 16.59 0.43
CA GLN A 140 -25.16 16.22 0.00
C GLN A 140 -24.14 16.34 1.13
N SER A 141 -23.03 15.61 0.98
CA SER A 141 -21.84 15.71 1.82
C SER A 141 -20.57 15.81 0.97
N GLY A 142 -19.55 16.50 1.48
CA GLY A 142 -18.23 16.62 0.84
C GLY A 142 -18.26 17.26 -0.56
N ASN A 143 -19.11 18.26 -0.79
CA ASN A 143 -19.33 18.88 -2.11
C ASN A 143 -19.79 17.88 -3.19
N CYS A 144 -20.84 17.11 -2.86
CA CYS A 144 -21.39 16.03 -3.67
C CYS A 144 -20.41 14.87 -3.89
N ALA A 145 -19.46 14.66 -2.97
CA ALA A 145 -18.83 13.36 -2.84
C ALA A 145 -19.87 12.28 -2.52
N TRP A 146 -20.88 12.62 -1.70
CA TRP A 146 -22.04 11.77 -1.41
C TRP A 146 -23.35 12.52 -1.60
N LEU A 147 -24.35 11.81 -2.14
CA LEU A 147 -25.70 12.31 -2.33
C LEU A 147 -26.65 11.56 -1.40
N GLN A 148 -27.38 12.30 -0.58
CA GLN A 148 -28.45 11.73 0.23
C GLN A 148 -29.69 11.55 -0.65
N VAL A 149 -30.19 10.33 -0.69
CA VAL A 149 -31.28 9.90 -1.55
C VAL A 149 -32.42 9.29 -0.75
N VAL A 150 -33.61 9.26 -1.35
CA VAL A 150 -34.78 8.58 -0.79
C VAL A 150 -35.11 7.35 -1.64
N LEU A 151 -35.20 6.19 -0.99
CA LEU A 151 -35.57 4.91 -1.60
C LEU A 151 -37.09 4.82 -1.82
N GLU A 152 -37.53 3.83 -2.60
CA GLU A 152 -38.96 3.65 -2.92
C GLU A 152 -39.85 3.42 -1.69
N ASP A 153 -39.30 2.82 -0.63
CA ASP A 153 -39.99 2.58 0.65
C ASP A 153 -39.97 3.80 1.58
N GLY A 154 -39.39 4.92 1.15
CA GLY A 154 -39.23 6.14 1.92
C GLY A 154 -38.00 6.17 2.83
N THR A 155 -37.18 5.11 2.84
CA THR A 155 -35.94 5.07 3.60
C THR A 155 -34.93 6.05 3.01
N GLU A 156 -34.27 6.84 3.86
CA GLU A 156 -33.16 7.70 3.44
C GLU A 156 -31.86 6.90 3.38
N GLY A 157 -31.08 7.13 2.32
CA GLY A 157 -29.79 6.49 2.10
C GLY A 157 -28.79 7.42 1.44
N TRP A 158 -27.58 6.95 1.22
CA TRP A 158 -26.48 7.71 0.66
C TRP A 158 -25.79 6.91 -0.43
N LEU A 159 -25.65 7.50 -1.61
CA LEU A 159 -24.88 6.93 -2.71
C LEU A 159 -23.74 7.86 -3.11
N SER A 160 -22.73 7.31 -3.78
CA SER A 160 -21.59 8.12 -4.24
C SER A 160 -22.04 9.14 -5.30
N GLY A 161 -21.71 10.40 -5.07
CA GLY A 161 -21.98 11.51 -5.98
C GLY A 161 -20.87 11.72 -7.02
N ALA A 162 -19.81 10.90 -6.99
CA ALA A 162 -18.76 10.95 -8.00
C ALA A 162 -19.34 10.63 -9.38
N ALA A 163 -18.90 11.38 -10.39
CA ALA A 163 -19.46 11.36 -11.74
C ALA A 163 -19.33 10.02 -12.47
N ALA A 164 -18.52 9.09 -11.95
CA ALA A 164 -18.42 7.72 -12.44
C ALA A 164 -19.61 6.84 -11.99
N TYR A 165 -20.29 7.16 -10.88
CA TYR A 165 -21.31 6.31 -10.26
C TYR A 165 -22.69 6.88 -10.32
N SER A 166 -22.80 8.21 -10.25
CA SER A 166 -24.08 8.87 -10.40
C SER A 166 -23.95 10.17 -11.17
N SER A 167 -25.01 10.50 -11.90
CA SER A 167 -25.18 11.82 -12.48
C SER A 167 -26.24 12.58 -11.70
N LEU A 168 -25.94 13.84 -11.37
CA LEU A 168 -26.87 14.74 -10.70
C LEU A 168 -27.44 15.73 -11.72
N ASN A 169 -28.77 15.82 -11.82
CA ASN A 169 -29.45 16.68 -12.79
C ASN A 169 -29.49 18.18 -12.42
N VAL A 170 -28.91 18.54 -11.27
CA VAL A 170 -28.82 19.92 -10.76
C VAL A 170 -27.38 20.23 -10.34
N ALA A 171 -27.02 21.51 -10.27
CA ALA A 171 -25.72 21.90 -9.73
C ALA A 171 -25.64 21.55 -8.23
N CYS A 172 -24.51 20.98 -7.80
CA CYS A 172 -24.27 20.59 -6.41
C CYS A 172 -24.55 21.72 -5.40
N ASN A 173 -24.18 22.95 -5.76
CA ASN A 173 -24.34 24.16 -4.95
C ASN A 173 -25.81 24.49 -4.63
N GLY A 174 -26.76 23.87 -5.34
CA GLY A 174 -28.19 24.02 -5.13
C GLY A 174 -28.81 23.03 -4.14
N LEU A 175 -28.01 22.10 -3.59
CA LEU A 175 -28.45 21.11 -2.62
C LEU A 175 -28.20 21.56 -1.17
N PRO A 176 -29.07 21.20 -0.22
CA PRO A 176 -28.78 21.38 1.20
C PRO A 176 -27.51 20.62 1.59
N GLY A 177 -26.56 21.34 2.19
CA GLY A 177 -25.51 20.69 2.99
C GLY A 177 -26.11 20.10 4.27
N GLU A 178 -25.37 19.19 4.90
CA GLU A 178 -25.78 18.43 6.08
C GLU A 178 -26.63 19.25 7.08
N SER A 179 -27.86 18.82 7.34
CA SER A 179 -28.57 19.19 8.56
C SER A 179 -27.86 18.46 9.68
N VAL A 180 -27.17 19.20 10.57
CA VAL A 180 -26.47 18.66 11.74
C VAL A 180 -27.46 17.90 12.64
N ALA A 181 -27.71 16.63 12.34
CA ALA A 181 -28.14 15.66 13.33
C ALA A 181 -26.90 15.40 14.17
N ALA A 182 -26.96 15.74 15.45
CA ALA A 182 -25.86 15.52 16.38
C ALA A 182 -25.32 14.10 16.21
N ALA A 183 -24.00 13.97 16.08
CA ALA A 183 -23.30 12.72 16.32
C ALA A 183 -23.94 12.05 17.55
N PRO A 184 -24.13 10.72 17.58
CA PRO A 184 -24.65 10.05 18.76
C PRO A 184 -23.81 10.48 19.94
N THR A 185 -24.41 11.24 20.85
CA THR A 185 -23.75 11.72 22.06
C THR A 185 -23.17 10.48 22.74
N PRO A 186 -21.86 10.45 23.08
CA PRO A 186 -21.36 9.37 23.90
C PRO A 186 -22.24 9.34 25.15
N THR A 187 -22.90 8.21 25.36
CA THR A 187 -23.66 7.99 26.60
C THR A 187 -22.67 8.27 27.73
N PRO A 188 -22.94 9.24 28.63
CA PRO A 188 -22.02 9.52 29.72
C PRO A 188 -21.81 8.22 30.48
N ALA A 189 -20.56 7.81 30.61
CA ALA A 189 -20.20 6.68 31.44
C ALA A 189 -20.88 6.86 32.79
N ARG A 190 -21.79 5.94 33.12
CA ARG A 190 -22.40 5.86 34.45
C ARG A 190 -21.25 5.77 35.43
N GLN A 191 -21.05 6.82 36.23
CA GLN A 191 -20.07 6.84 37.31
C GLN A 191 -20.35 5.64 38.22
N ILE A 192 -19.48 4.64 38.15
CA ILE A 192 -19.41 3.59 39.15
C ILE A 192 -18.55 4.18 40.27
N PRO A 193 -19.08 4.31 41.50
CA PRO A 193 -18.33 4.92 42.60
C PRO A 193 -17.08 4.11 42.91
N THR A 194 -15.95 4.81 42.94
CA THR A 194 -14.65 4.31 43.40
C THR A 194 -14.73 3.94 44.88
N THR A 195 -14.65 2.65 45.18
CA THR A 195 -14.32 2.17 46.53
C THR A 195 -12.85 1.79 46.57
N THR A 196 -12.07 2.63 47.24
CA THR A 196 -10.68 2.41 47.61
C THR A 196 -10.56 1.25 48.60
N PRO A 197 -9.63 0.29 48.43
CA PRO A 197 -9.14 -0.51 49.55
C PRO A 197 -7.76 -0.02 50.01
N ARG A 198 -7.63 0.18 51.32
CA ARG A 198 -6.36 0.30 52.08
C ARG A 198 -5.57 -1.03 52.04
N PRO A 199 -4.26 -0.99 52.34
CA PRO A 199 -3.38 -2.15 52.21
C PRO A 199 -3.54 -3.13 53.38
N VAL A 200 -3.40 -4.43 53.10
CA VAL A 200 -3.27 -5.47 54.13
C VAL A 200 -1.91 -6.15 54.00
N GLN A 201 -1.33 -6.36 55.18
CA GLN A 201 0.05 -6.74 55.47
C GLN A 201 0.47 -8.12 54.96
N SER A 202 1.78 -8.20 54.75
CA SER A 202 2.62 -9.40 54.63
C SER A 202 2.40 -10.43 55.75
N ALA A 203 2.39 -11.71 55.38
CA ALA A 203 2.79 -12.81 56.25
C ALA A 203 3.58 -13.85 55.44
N ALA A 204 4.63 -14.36 56.08
CA ALA A 204 5.74 -15.10 55.48
C ALA A 204 5.47 -16.59 55.15
N GLN A 205 6.34 -17.09 54.27
CA GLN A 205 6.65 -18.44 53.76
C GLN A 205 6.49 -19.64 54.73
N PRO A 206 6.42 -20.87 54.16
CA PRO A 206 7.61 -21.75 54.19
C PRO A 206 7.97 -22.41 52.84
N ALA A 207 9.22 -22.86 52.75
CA ALA A 207 9.94 -23.22 51.53
C ALA A 207 10.03 -24.74 51.22
N ALA A 208 10.14 -25.01 49.92
CA ALA A 208 10.86 -26.09 49.18
C ALA A 208 10.37 -27.57 49.30
N PRO A 209 10.59 -28.41 48.27
CA PRO A 209 11.95 -28.78 47.86
C PRO A 209 12.29 -28.49 46.40
N ALA A 210 13.58 -28.21 46.20
CA ALA A 210 14.21 -28.10 44.90
C ALA A 210 14.26 -29.46 44.18
N LEU A 211 13.96 -29.44 42.89
CA LEU A 211 14.48 -30.39 41.91
C LEU A 211 15.18 -29.60 40.80
N ALA A 212 16.33 -30.14 40.43
CA ALA A 212 17.42 -29.55 39.69
C ALA A 212 17.10 -29.04 38.26
N SER A 213 17.64 -27.86 37.96
CA SER A 213 18.50 -27.55 36.80
C SER A 213 18.21 -28.23 35.44
N ALA A 214 17.67 -27.45 34.48
CA ALA A 214 18.34 -27.14 33.21
C ALA A 214 17.46 -26.22 32.33
N ALA A 215 17.49 -24.91 32.57
CA ALA A 215 17.18 -23.93 31.54
C ALA A 215 18.53 -23.50 30.93
N SER A 216 19.02 -24.24 29.94
CA SER A 216 20.24 -23.86 29.19
C SER A 216 19.84 -23.13 27.91
N ALA A 217 20.47 -21.97 27.70
CA ALA A 217 20.45 -21.08 26.54
C ALA A 217 19.90 -21.68 25.22
N ALA A 218 18.79 -21.12 24.72
CA ALA A 218 18.31 -21.37 23.35
C ALA A 218 19.12 -20.61 22.28
N GLY A 219 20.15 -19.86 22.68
CA GLY A 219 21.06 -19.14 21.81
C GLY A 219 22.37 -19.91 21.58
N GLY A 220 22.75 -20.10 20.32
CA GLY A 220 23.99 -20.80 19.96
C GLY A 220 24.35 -20.68 18.48
N VAL A 221 25.63 -20.82 18.16
CA VAL A 221 26.12 -20.88 16.77
C VAL A 221 25.94 -22.32 16.26
N LEU A 222 25.20 -22.51 15.17
CA LEU A 222 25.06 -23.79 14.48
C LEU A 222 26.27 -24.09 13.61
N THR A 223 26.74 -23.08 12.89
CA THR A 223 27.96 -23.12 12.07
C THR A 223 28.46 -21.69 11.87
N SER A 224 29.77 -21.48 11.94
CA SER A 224 30.44 -20.25 11.48
C SER A 224 31.02 -20.40 10.07
N PHE A 225 30.95 -21.59 9.48
CA PHE A 225 31.68 -21.96 8.27
C PHE A 225 33.22 -21.89 8.43
N GLU A 226 33.71 -21.97 9.66
CA GLU A 226 35.13 -22.03 10.04
C GLU A 226 35.45 -23.24 10.95
N PRO A 227 35.73 -24.42 10.39
CA PRO A 227 35.84 -24.73 8.96
C PRO A 227 34.46 -24.87 8.28
N LEU A 228 34.42 -24.78 6.95
CA LEU A 228 33.17 -24.92 6.17
C LEU A 228 32.38 -26.18 6.56
N GLY A 229 33.10 -27.27 6.89
CA GLY A 229 32.50 -28.57 7.18
C GLY A 229 32.15 -29.33 5.90
N ALA A 230 31.50 -30.49 6.07
CA ALA A 230 31.09 -31.33 4.95
C ALA A 230 29.70 -30.91 4.46
N TRP A 231 29.64 -30.13 3.39
CA TRP A 231 28.40 -29.79 2.69
C TRP A 231 28.34 -30.52 1.36
N ARG A 232 27.20 -31.14 1.09
CA ARG A 232 26.90 -31.77 -0.19
C ARG A 232 25.90 -30.90 -0.94
N ARG A 233 26.20 -30.55 -2.20
CA ARG A 233 25.17 -30.02 -3.09
C ARG A 233 24.08 -31.08 -3.32
N GLY A 234 22.83 -30.64 -3.42
CA GLY A 234 21.72 -31.47 -3.88
C GLY A 234 21.90 -31.90 -5.34
N ASP A 235 20.82 -32.40 -5.93
CA ASP A 235 20.82 -32.89 -7.31
C ASP A 235 20.84 -31.73 -8.32
N GLU A 236 20.61 -30.50 -7.84
CA GLU A 236 20.51 -29.30 -8.65
C GLU A 236 21.91 -28.79 -9.08
N PRO A 237 22.16 -28.58 -10.38
CA PRO A 237 23.50 -28.27 -10.88
C PRO A 237 23.88 -26.78 -10.74
N TYR A 238 23.01 -25.94 -10.18
CA TYR A 238 23.05 -24.48 -10.36
C TYR A 238 23.88 -23.69 -9.35
N GLY A 239 24.76 -24.33 -8.59
CA GLY A 239 25.65 -23.61 -7.70
C GLY A 239 26.75 -24.44 -7.05
N SER A 240 27.56 -23.80 -6.22
CA SER A 240 28.60 -24.43 -5.40
C SER A 240 28.76 -23.69 -4.07
N LEU A 241 29.10 -24.42 -3.00
CA LEU A 241 29.41 -23.85 -1.70
C LEU A 241 30.86 -24.17 -1.36
N THR A 242 31.68 -23.13 -1.18
CA THR A 242 33.13 -23.27 -0.96
C THR A 242 33.59 -22.35 0.16
N GLN A 243 34.69 -22.69 0.84
CA GLN A 243 35.27 -21.83 1.84
C GLN A 243 35.97 -20.65 1.16
N SER A 244 35.81 -19.44 1.68
CA SER A 244 36.35 -18.22 1.09
C SER A 244 36.90 -17.27 2.14
N THR A 245 37.90 -16.48 1.75
CA THR A 245 38.44 -15.37 2.56
C THR A 245 38.14 -14.01 1.91
N ALA A 246 37.30 -13.97 0.85
CA ALA A 246 37.07 -12.76 0.07
C ALA A 246 36.13 -11.77 0.77
N GLN A 247 35.07 -12.28 1.41
CA GLN A 247 34.19 -11.53 2.29
C GLN A 247 34.08 -12.32 3.59
N VAL A 248 34.42 -11.72 4.73
CA VAL A 248 34.36 -12.36 6.05
C VAL A 248 33.72 -11.36 7.00
N GLN A 249 32.75 -11.79 7.82
CA GLN A 249 32.10 -10.93 8.80
C GLN A 249 32.74 -11.07 10.17
N ASP A 250 33.00 -12.31 10.58
CA ASP A 250 33.71 -12.65 11.82
C ASP A 250 34.69 -13.80 11.55
N GLY A 251 35.80 -13.86 12.28
CA GLY A 251 36.81 -14.91 12.10
C GLY A 251 37.73 -14.77 10.88
N ALA A 252 38.14 -15.91 10.30
CA ALA A 252 39.13 -16.04 9.24
C ALA A 252 38.57 -16.45 7.85
N ALA A 253 37.33 -16.94 7.74
CA ALA A 253 36.73 -17.40 6.49
C ALA A 253 35.19 -17.47 6.54
N SER A 254 34.55 -17.30 5.39
CA SER A 254 33.10 -17.51 5.20
C SER A 254 32.83 -18.63 4.19
N ALA A 255 31.56 -18.96 3.97
CA ALA A 255 31.15 -19.78 2.84
C ALA A 255 30.75 -18.92 1.64
N ALA A 256 31.44 -19.04 0.51
CA ALA A 256 31.00 -18.50 -0.77
C ALA A 256 30.01 -19.45 -1.44
N LEU A 257 28.77 -19.00 -1.59
CA LEU A 257 27.71 -19.66 -2.36
C LEU A 257 27.64 -18.99 -3.73
N ALA A 258 28.28 -19.62 -4.71
CA ALA A 258 28.19 -19.21 -6.11
C ALA A 258 27.00 -19.89 -6.78
N TYR A 259 26.27 -19.18 -7.62
CA TYR A 259 25.11 -19.72 -8.33
C TYR A 259 25.08 -19.28 -9.80
N LYS A 260 24.38 -20.07 -10.62
CA LYS A 260 24.14 -19.82 -12.03
C LYS A 260 22.82 -20.47 -12.46
N PHE A 261 21.76 -19.68 -12.46
CA PHE A 261 20.43 -20.09 -12.88
C PHE A 261 20.22 -19.75 -14.37
N PRO A 262 19.94 -20.73 -15.25
CA PRO A 262 19.63 -20.44 -16.64
C PRO A 262 18.17 -20.03 -16.81
N ALA A 263 17.87 -19.17 -17.80
CA ALA A 263 16.50 -18.77 -18.13
C ALA A 263 15.58 -19.96 -18.46
N SER A 264 16.13 -21.07 -18.95
CA SER A 264 15.38 -22.28 -19.29
C SER A 264 15.03 -23.17 -18.09
N ALA A 265 15.42 -22.80 -16.86
CA ALA A 265 15.18 -23.62 -15.68
C ALA A 265 13.70 -23.63 -15.23
N GLY A 266 12.87 -22.67 -15.68
CA GLY A 266 11.50 -22.53 -15.20
C GLY A 266 11.47 -22.43 -13.67
N SER A 267 10.58 -23.21 -13.04
CA SER A 267 10.44 -23.33 -11.57
C SER A 267 11.45 -24.26 -10.89
N SER A 268 12.47 -24.73 -11.62
CA SER A 268 13.56 -25.58 -11.08
C SER A 268 14.88 -24.81 -10.95
N ASN A 269 14.80 -23.50 -10.81
CA ASN A 269 15.91 -22.54 -10.70
C ASN A 269 16.41 -22.40 -9.25
N TYR A 270 16.63 -23.49 -8.52
CA TYR A 270 17.15 -23.45 -7.14
C TYR A 270 18.39 -24.34 -6.99
N VAL A 271 19.16 -24.11 -5.93
CA VAL A 271 20.27 -24.99 -5.53
C VAL A 271 20.24 -25.26 -4.04
N VAL A 272 20.39 -26.53 -3.68
CA VAL A 272 20.34 -27.01 -2.30
C VAL A 272 21.75 -27.37 -1.80
N PHE A 273 22.07 -27.01 -0.56
CA PHE A 273 23.29 -27.44 0.13
C PHE A 273 22.93 -28.11 1.46
N LEU A 274 23.31 -29.38 1.59
CA LEU A 274 22.96 -30.27 2.69
C LEU A 274 24.21 -30.49 3.57
N PRO A 275 24.22 -30.07 4.85
CA PRO A 275 25.31 -30.38 5.76
C PRO A 275 25.32 -31.89 6.07
N GLN A 276 26.51 -32.44 6.30
CA GLN A 276 26.72 -33.86 6.60
C GLN A 276 27.56 -33.99 7.88
N PRO A 277 26.98 -34.42 9.01
CA PRO A 277 25.55 -34.71 9.24
C PRO A 277 24.68 -33.45 9.25
N GLU A 278 23.35 -33.62 9.26
CA GLU A 278 22.41 -32.50 9.49
C GLU A 278 22.75 -31.79 10.82
N LEU A 279 22.64 -30.46 10.86
CA LEU A 279 23.01 -29.69 12.04
C LEU A 279 21.84 -29.65 13.04
N ARG A 280 22.07 -30.10 14.28
CA ARG A 280 21.02 -30.10 15.30
C ARG A 280 20.67 -28.68 15.72
N ILE A 281 19.38 -28.33 15.64
CA ILE A 281 18.86 -27.07 16.15
C ILE A 281 18.51 -27.26 17.63
N PRO A 282 18.99 -26.40 18.56
CA PRO A 282 18.66 -26.49 19.98
C PRO A 282 17.15 -26.46 20.23
N ASN A 283 16.69 -27.33 21.14
CA ASN A 283 15.28 -27.32 21.55
C ASN A 283 14.91 -25.94 22.12
N GLY A 284 13.77 -25.40 21.68
CA GLY A 284 13.31 -24.08 22.12
C GLY A 284 13.90 -22.90 21.35
N ALA A 285 14.78 -23.13 20.37
CA ALA A 285 15.11 -22.13 19.37
C ALA A 285 13.83 -21.71 18.63
N GLN A 286 13.62 -20.40 18.48
CA GLN A 286 12.47 -19.82 17.81
C GLN A 286 12.83 -19.21 16.46
N VAL A 287 14.11 -18.88 16.26
CA VAL A 287 14.62 -18.28 15.02
C VAL A 287 15.97 -18.88 14.63
N LEU A 288 16.24 -18.87 13.33
CA LEU A 288 17.57 -19.01 12.73
C LEU A 288 17.97 -17.65 12.17
N THR A 289 19.14 -17.14 12.52
CA THR A 289 19.69 -15.91 11.94
C THR A 289 21.01 -16.22 11.26
N LEU A 290 21.09 -15.91 9.98
CA LEU A 290 22.25 -16.13 9.12
C LEU A 290 22.85 -14.78 8.75
N GLN A 291 24.16 -14.62 8.91
CA GLN A 291 24.87 -13.47 8.36
C GLN A 291 25.10 -13.70 6.87
N VAL A 292 24.61 -12.77 6.03
CA VAL A 292 24.67 -12.89 4.57
C VAL A 292 25.31 -11.64 3.99
N TYR A 293 26.36 -11.80 3.20
CA TYR A 293 26.83 -10.77 2.28
C TYR A 293 26.01 -10.90 1.02
N GLY A 294 25.03 -10.01 0.86
CA GLY A 294 24.13 -10.03 -0.28
C GLY A 294 24.77 -9.45 -1.54
N ASP A 295 24.23 -9.84 -2.68
CA ASP A 295 24.57 -9.31 -4.00
C ASP A 295 23.43 -8.53 -4.66
N GLY A 296 22.32 -8.30 -3.93
CA GLY A 296 21.14 -7.60 -4.42
C GLY A 296 20.32 -8.36 -5.47
N SER A 297 20.56 -9.67 -5.64
CA SER A 297 19.92 -10.49 -6.68
C SER A 297 18.41 -10.68 -6.53
N GLY A 298 17.85 -10.47 -5.33
CA GLY A 298 16.45 -10.72 -5.03
C GLY A 298 16.05 -12.19 -4.98
N HIS A 299 17.02 -13.10 -5.06
CA HIS A 299 16.79 -14.55 -4.89
C HIS A 299 16.37 -14.87 -3.45
N PHE A 300 15.57 -15.91 -3.26
CA PHE A 300 15.16 -16.35 -1.93
C PHE A 300 16.24 -17.21 -1.31
N LEU A 301 16.58 -16.90 -0.06
CA LEU A 301 17.39 -17.77 0.78
C LEU A 301 16.48 -18.49 1.78
N ASN A 302 16.52 -19.82 1.76
CA ASN A 302 15.65 -20.67 2.57
C ASN A 302 16.47 -21.68 3.39
N ALA A 303 15.90 -22.11 4.51
CA ALA A 303 16.33 -23.26 5.29
C ALA A 303 15.33 -24.40 5.12
N TRP A 304 15.84 -25.61 4.87
CA TRP A 304 15.05 -26.82 5.05
C TRP A 304 15.34 -27.37 6.44
N VAL A 305 14.29 -27.51 7.26
CA VAL A 305 14.36 -28.02 8.62
C VAL A 305 13.62 -29.35 8.69
N ARG A 306 14.29 -30.39 9.18
CA ARG A 306 13.66 -31.67 9.47
C ARG A 306 13.22 -31.69 10.92
N ASP A 307 12.02 -32.20 11.15
CA ASP A 307 11.43 -32.33 12.48
C ASP A 307 11.48 -33.78 13.02
N ALA A 308 10.99 -33.98 14.23
CA ALA A 308 10.97 -35.29 14.89
C ALA A 308 10.11 -36.34 14.17
N ALA A 309 9.09 -35.89 13.43
CA ALA A 309 8.26 -36.72 12.57
C ALA A 309 8.94 -37.07 11.23
N SER A 310 10.20 -36.66 11.03
CA SER A 310 10.94 -36.76 9.77
C SER A 310 10.34 -35.95 8.62
N GLN A 311 9.41 -35.03 8.92
CA GLN A 311 8.85 -34.09 7.97
C GLN A 311 9.86 -32.98 7.71
N VAL A 312 10.06 -32.62 6.45
CA VAL A 312 10.93 -31.51 6.04
C VAL A 312 10.06 -30.29 5.76
N TRP A 313 10.44 -29.19 6.39
CA TRP A 313 9.81 -27.89 6.30
C TRP A 313 10.76 -26.93 5.60
N GLN A 314 10.26 -26.19 4.62
CA GLN A 314 10.92 -25.00 4.11
C GLN A 314 10.55 -23.82 5.00
N LEU A 315 11.56 -23.08 5.44
CA LEU A 315 11.45 -21.85 6.21
C LEU A 315 12.32 -20.78 5.54
N THR A 316 11.78 -19.61 5.24
CA THR A 316 12.52 -18.59 4.49
C THR A 316 13.28 -17.61 5.38
N PHE A 317 14.47 -17.22 4.95
CA PHE A 317 15.19 -16.05 5.45
C PHE A 317 14.77 -14.76 4.70
N GLY A 318 14.05 -14.89 3.58
CA GLY A 318 13.62 -13.78 2.72
C GLY A 318 14.41 -13.67 1.41
N ARG A 319 14.16 -12.59 0.66
CA ARG A 319 14.89 -12.25 -0.57
C ARG A 319 16.18 -11.50 -0.26
N ILE A 320 17.23 -11.77 -1.02
CA ILE A 320 18.52 -11.10 -0.91
C ILE A 320 18.48 -9.79 -1.72
N ASN A 321 17.80 -8.77 -1.20
CA ASN A 321 17.69 -7.44 -1.84
C ASN A 321 18.80 -6.47 -1.41
N HIS A 322 19.58 -6.83 -0.38
CA HIS A 322 20.70 -6.01 0.10
C HIS A 322 22.01 -6.37 -0.60
N THR A 323 22.94 -5.41 -0.61
CA THR A 323 24.36 -5.67 -0.89
C THR A 323 25.16 -5.53 0.39
N GLY A 324 26.24 -6.30 0.54
CA GLY A 324 27.01 -6.29 1.78
C GLY A 324 26.38 -7.13 2.91
N TRP A 325 27.05 -7.14 4.07
CA TRP A 325 26.67 -7.97 5.22
C TRP A 325 25.40 -7.47 5.91
N ALA A 326 24.39 -8.34 5.99
CA ALA A 326 23.21 -8.15 6.81
C ALA A 326 22.74 -9.47 7.44
N PRO A 327 22.15 -9.43 8.65
CA PRO A 327 21.51 -10.60 9.22
C PRO A 327 20.17 -10.86 8.52
N MET A 328 19.96 -12.08 8.04
CA MET A 328 18.66 -12.56 7.57
C MET A 328 18.10 -13.59 8.55
N THR A 329 16.80 -13.54 8.84
CA THR A 329 16.21 -14.35 9.92
C THR A 329 15.02 -15.18 9.43
N ALA A 330 15.06 -16.48 9.68
CA ALA A 330 13.96 -17.42 9.46
C ALA A 330 13.32 -17.81 10.79
N THR A 331 12.00 -17.79 10.89
CA THR A 331 11.29 -18.19 12.12
C THR A 331 10.97 -19.69 12.10
N LEU A 332 11.25 -20.38 13.21
CA LEU A 332 11.02 -21.81 13.39
C LEU A 332 9.57 -22.09 13.83
N VAL A 333 8.62 -21.69 12.99
CA VAL A 333 7.17 -21.85 13.19
C VAL A 333 6.57 -22.59 12.01
N ALA A 334 5.59 -23.46 12.27
CA ALA A 334 4.82 -24.08 11.21
C ALA A 334 3.95 -23.02 10.51
N SER A 335 4.23 -22.76 9.24
CA SER A 335 3.39 -21.98 8.31
C SER A 335 3.26 -22.77 7.00
N ARG A 336 2.14 -22.63 6.30
CA ARG A 336 1.91 -23.19 4.96
C ARG A 336 1.87 -22.11 3.88
N ASP A 337 2.23 -20.88 4.24
CA ASP A 337 2.26 -19.76 3.30
C ASP A 337 3.56 -19.80 2.56
N TRP A 338 3.48 -19.82 1.23
CA TRP A 338 4.67 -19.68 0.41
C TRP A 338 5.48 -18.43 0.84
N PRO A 339 6.81 -18.51 0.96
CA PRO A 339 7.68 -19.65 0.64
C PRO A 339 7.89 -20.67 1.78
N ASN A 340 7.18 -20.58 2.89
CA ASN A 340 7.22 -21.54 3.99
C ASN A 340 6.25 -22.71 3.79
N GLY A 341 6.59 -23.89 4.30
CA GLY A 341 5.67 -25.03 4.25
C GLY A 341 6.33 -26.39 4.31
N PRO A 342 5.56 -27.45 4.56
CA PRO A 342 6.06 -28.81 4.47
C PRO A 342 6.32 -29.18 3.01
N ILE A 343 7.56 -29.58 2.72
CA ILE A 343 8.00 -29.98 1.37
C ILE A 343 8.16 -31.50 1.22
N SER A 344 7.95 -32.27 2.29
CA SER A 344 7.92 -33.73 2.24
C SER A 344 6.86 -34.29 3.17
N GLY A 345 5.94 -35.12 2.68
CA GLY A 345 4.99 -35.89 3.51
C GLY A 345 4.02 -35.03 4.32
N ALA A 346 2.91 -34.62 3.69
CA ALA A 346 1.94 -33.69 4.28
C ALA A 346 0.95 -34.38 5.22
N THR A 347 1.18 -34.35 6.54
CA THR A 347 0.17 -34.79 7.52
C THR A 347 0.07 -33.93 8.80
N ALA A 348 1.05 -33.09 9.15
CA ALA A 348 1.01 -32.31 10.40
C ALA A 348 0.99 -30.79 10.18
N ASP A 349 0.28 -30.07 11.07
CA ASP A 349 0.17 -28.61 11.12
C ASP A 349 1.09 -27.98 12.18
N GLN A 350 2.12 -28.71 12.63
CA GLN A 350 3.03 -28.28 13.70
C GLN A 350 4.46 -28.74 13.45
N LEU A 351 5.43 -27.90 13.84
CA LEU A 351 6.86 -28.19 13.75
C LEU A 351 7.31 -28.92 15.03
N THR A 352 7.64 -30.21 14.94
CA THR A 352 7.87 -31.06 16.13
C THR A 352 9.35 -31.16 16.52
N GLN A 353 9.68 -30.82 17.77
CA GLN A 353 11.04 -30.94 18.29
C GLN A 353 11.42 -32.42 18.56
N PRO A 354 12.70 -32.83 18.41
CA PRO A 354 13.85 -32.01 18.03
C PRO A 354 13.90 -31.66 16.54
N LEU A 355 14.52 -30.53 16.24
CA LEU A 355 14.73 -30.06 14.86
C LEU A 355 16.18 -30.24 14.42
N SER A 356 16.38 -30.44 13.11
CA SER A 356 17.69 -30.37 12.46
C SER A 356 17.64 -29.52 11.20
N LEU A 357 18.67 -28.70 10.97
CA LEU A 357 18.89 -28.03 9.69
C LEU A 357 19.33 -29.09 8.68
N ARG A 358 18.44 -29.36 7.73
CA ARG A 358 18.64 -30.31 6.64
C ARG A 358 19.33 -29.68 5.45
N ALA A 359 19.00 -28.43 5.11
CA ALA A 359 19.66 -27.73 4.01
C ALA A 359 19.56 -26.21 4.12
N LEU A 360 20.46 -25.54 3.40
CA LEU A 360 20.26 -24.17 2.90
C LEU A 360 19.92 -24.26 1.42
N VAL A 361 18.98 -23.42 0.98
CA VAL A 361 18.50 -23.40 -0.40
C VAL A 361 18.53 -21.98 -0.91
N LEU A 362 19.21 -21.76 -2.02
CA LEU A 362 19.09 -20.53 -2.78
C LEU A 362 18.13 -20.80 -3.93
N ASP A 363 17.01 -20.11 -3.95
CA ASP A 363 15.95 -20.26 -4.93
C ASP A 363 15.88 -19.02 -5.82
N GLY A 364 15.99 -19.23 -7.13
CA GLY A 364 16.05 -18.19 -8.13
C GLY A 364 14.73 -17.46 -8.22
N ALA A 365 14.79 -16.13 -8.27
CA ALA A 365 13.62 -15.28 -8.49
C ALA A 365 14.02 -14.08 -9.36
N PRO A 366 13.16 -13.62 -10.29
CA PRO A 366 11.94 -14.28 -10.76
C PRO A 366 12.21 -15.51 -11.63
N ASP A 367 11.23 -16.41 -11.73
CA ASP A 367 11.35 -17.63 -12.55
C ASP A 367 11.58 -17.33 -14.03
N GLY A 368 12.36 -18.18 -14.68
CA GLY A 368 12.62 -18.08 -16.12
C GLY A 368 13.59 -16.97 -16.55
N VAL A 369 14.20 -16.25 -15.60
CA VAL A 369 15.25 -15.26 -15.87
C VAL A 369 16.63 -15.86 -15.57
N ALA A 370 17.59 -15.64 -16.47
CA ALA A 370 18.97 -16.07 -16.25
C ALA A 370 19.66 -15.13 -15.24
N SER A 371 20.34 -15.71 -14.25
CA SER A 371 21.14 -14.96 -13.28
C SER A 371 22.38 -15.76 -12.84
N GLU A 372 23.45 -15.05 -12.50
CA GLU A 372 24.65 -15.64 -11.91
C GLU A 372 25.27 -14.66 -10.92
N GLY A 373 25.85 -15.18 -9.84
CA GLY A 373 26.34 -14.37 -8.73
C GLY A 373 27.02 -15.18 -7.64
N VAL A 374 27.45 -14.47 -6.59
CA VAL A 374 28.06 -15.07 -5.41
C VAL A 374 27.60 -14.30 -4.17
N ILE A 375 26.97 -15.00 -3.24
CA ILE A 375 26.72 -14.50 -1.88
C ILE A 375 27.70 -15.15 -0.91
N TYR A 376 27.94 -14.50 0.23
CA TYR A 376 28.79 -15.05 1.28
C TYR A 376 27.98 -15.28 2.55
N LEU A 377 28.17 -16.43 3.18
CA LEU A 377 27.44 -16.85 4.37
C LEU A 377 28.43 -17.00 5.52
N ASP A 378 28.11 -16.36 6.64
CA ASP A 378 28.87 -16.46 7.88
C ASP A 378 27.90 -16.90 9.00
N ALA A 379 28.30 -16.79 10.26
CA ALA A 379 27.62 -17.25 11.47
C ALA A 379 26.10 -17.49 11.31
N LEU A 380 25.71 -18.77 11.23
CA LEU A 380 24.34 -19.22 11.40
C LEU A 380 24.10 -19.49 12.88
N THR A 381 23.17 -18.74 13.46
CA THR A 381 22.88 -18.76 14.89
C THR A 381 21.42 -19.09 15.16
N THR A 382 21.14 -19.63 16.34
CA THR A 382 19.80 -19.77 16.88
C THR A 382 19.54 -18.75 17.95
N GLY A 383 18.29 -18.36 18.12
CA GLY A 383 17.88 -17.42 19.15
C GLY A 383 16.48 -17.68 19.69
N SER A 384 16.15 -16.95 20.75
CA SER A 384 14.76 -16.70 21.15
C SER A 384 14.33 -15.36 20.55
N THR A 385 13.03 -15.17 20.35
CA THR A 385 12.46 -13.88 19.92
C THR A 385 12.61 -12.79 20.99
N ALA A 386 13.11 -13.11 22.20
CA ALA A 386 13.46 -12.14 23.23
C ALA A 386 14.96 -11.80 23.23
N GLY A 387 15.31 -10.63 22.66
CA GLY A 387 16.46 -9.80 23.01
C GLY A 387 17.87 -10.41 22.92
N THR A 388 18.64 -10.00 21.91
CA THR A 388 20.10 -10.19 21.85
C THR A 388 20.79 -9.26 22.87
N THR A 389 20.99 -9.73 24.11
CA THR A 389 22.09 -9.24 24.93
C THR A 389 23.38 -9.87 24.44
N SER A 390 24.27 -9.06 23.87
CA SER A 390 25.65 -9.45 23.55
C SER A 390 26.35 -9.97 24.81
N SER A 391 26.69 -11.27 24.84
CA SER A 391 27.59 -11.83 25.84
C SER A 391 29.00 -11.90 25.26
N THR A 392 29.79 -10.85 25.47
CA THR A 392 31.23 -10.91 25.30
C THR A 392 31.83 -11.76 26.42
N ARG A 393 32.33 -12.95 26.08
CA ARG A 393 33.08 -13.80 27.01
C ARG A 393 34.52 -13.29 27.06
N ALA A 394 34.90 -12.76 28.22
CA ALA A 394 36.27 -12.41 28.56
C ALA A 394 37.22 -13.59 28.36
N SER A 395 38.31 -13.37 27.62
CA SER A 395 39.54 -14.15 27.76
C SER A 395 40.62 -13.25 28.32
N ALA A 396 41.08 -13.62 29.51
CA ALA A 396 42.20 -13.00 30.19
C ALA A 396 43.51 -13.34 29.48
N SER A 397 44.32 -12.33 29.20
CA SER A 397 45.76 -12.48 29.03
C SER A 397 46.44 -11.27 29.68
N THR A 398 47.02 -11.54 30.84
CA THR A 398 47.92 -10.69 31.62
C THR A 398 49.11 -10.20 30.79
N THR A 399 49.35 -8.88 30.72
CA THR A 399 50.69 -8.29 30.91
C THR A 399 50.58 -6.81 31.34
N THR A 400 51.47 -6.45 32.26
CA THR A 400 51.62 -5.28 33.13
C THR A 400 52.06 -3.95 32.48
N ALA A 401 51.78 -2.86 33.25
CA ALA A 401 52.45 -1.54 33.35
C ALA A 401 52.05 -0.45 32.31
N SER A 402 51.33 0.61 32.70
CA SER A 402 51.72 1.80 33.51
C SER A 402 52.22 2.97 32.65
N THR A 403 51.38 3.98 32.41
CA THR A 403 51.52 5.39 32.85
C THR A 403 50.62 6.33 32.04
N THR A 404 50.26 7.41 32.73
CA THR A 404 49.31 8.48 32.45
C THR A 404 49.61 9.38 31.25
N ALA A 405 48.51 9.98 30.75
CA ALA A 405 48.41 11.30 30.12
C ALA A 405 48.97 11.47 28.70
N ASN A 406 48.06 11.40 27.71
CA ASN A 406 47.51 12.61 27.10
C ASN A 406 46.52 12.22 26.01
N THR A 407 45.33 12.80 26.10
CA THR A 407 44.28 12.77 25.07
C THR A 407 44.68 13.70 23.93
N PRO A 408 44.81 13.24 22.67
CA PRO A 408 44.29 13.98 21.54
C PRO A 408 42.84 13.53 21.29
N PRO A 409 41.93 14.41 20.85
CA PRO A 409 40.56 14.01 20.58
C PRO A 409 40.58 12.98 19.46
N VAL A 410 40.25 11.73 19.77
CA VAL A 410 39.79 10.81 18.74
C VAL A 410 38.48 11.40 18.29
N ALA A 411 38.50 11.98 17.09
CA ALA A 411 37.32 12.37 16.37
C ALA A 411 36.32 11.22 16.52
N GLN A 412 35.21 11.51 17.21
CA GLN A 412 33.96 10.83 16.90
C GLN A 412 33.88 10.89 15.39
N ALA A 413 33.92 9.72 14.75
CA ALA A 413 33.24 9.56 13.48
C ALA A 413 31.77 9.85 13.80
N ALA A 414 31.43 11.14 13.83
CA ALA A 414 30.14 11.60 13.45
C ALA A 414 29.88 10.90 12.13
N LEU A 415 28.87 10.04 12.09
CA LEU A 415 28.20 9.70 10.86
C LEU A 415 27.80 11.04 10.27
N ALA A 416 28.65 11.55 9.39
CA ALA A 416 28.37 12.74 8.64
C ALA A 416 27.06 12.46 7.89
N SER A 417 26.13 13.38 8.07
CA SER A 417 24.94 13.61 7.24
C SER A 417 24.99 12.89 5.89
N GLY A 418 23.95 12.09 5.67
CA GLY A 418 23.77 11.21 4.52
C GLY A 418 24.06 11.86 3.17
N GLY A 419 24.37 10.97 2.22
CA GLY A 419 24.39 11.32 0.80
C GLY A 419 23.08 11.99 0.37
N PRO A 420 23.04 12.56 -0.84
CA PRO A 420 21.81 13.11 -1.38
C PRO A 420 20.70 12.05 -1.29
N LEU A 421 19.53 12.46 -0.80
CA LEU A 421 18.37 11.57 -0.81
C LEU A 421 18.10 11.15 -2.26
N THR A 422 17.92 9.85 -2.47
CA THR A 422 17.60 9.29 -3.79
C THR A 422 16.24 8.62 -3.76
N GLY A 423 15.72 8.34 -4.95
CA GLY A 423 14.46 7.67 -5.12
C GLY A 423 13.29 8.62 -5.36
N LYS A 424 12.10 8.06 -5.18
CA LYS A 424 10.81 8.69 -5.48
C LYS A 424 9.88 8.52 -4.30
N ILE A 425 9.10 9.56 -4.04
CA ILE A 425 8.06 9.55 -3.01
C ILE A 425 6.71 9.67 -3.72
N ALA A 426 5.88 8.65 -3.60
CA ALA A 426 4.48 8.68 -3.97
C ALA A 426 3.64 9.22 -2.80
N PHE A 427 2.74 10.16 -3.05
CA PHE A 427 1.88 10.76 -2.03
C PHE A 427 0.57 11.24 -2.65
N THR A 428 -0.44 11.51 -1.83
CA THR A 428 -1.73 12.00 -2.33
C THR A 428 -1.92 13.50 -2.13
N ARG A 429 -2.75 14.12 -2.96
CA ARG A 429 -3.07 15.54 -2.88
C ARG A 429 -4.52 15.82 -3.29
N SER A 430 -5.23 16.59 -2.45
CA SER A 430 -6.53 17.14 -2.84
C SER A 430 -6.35 18.34 -3.75
N ASN A 431 -7.12 18.38 -4.83
CA ASN A 431 -7.32 19.59 -5.63
C ASN A 431 -8.65 20.31 -5.29
N GLY A 432 -9.31 19.92 -4.19
CA GLY A 432 -10.62 20.44 -3.77
C GLY A 432 -11.82 19.78 -4.46
N ARG A 433 -11.58 18.81 -5.35
CA ARG A 433 -12.62 17.99 -6.01
C ARG A 433 -12.35 16.49 -5.91
N THR A 434 -11.10 16.10 -6.03
CA THR A 434 -10.64 14.71 -6.07
C THR A 434 -9.33 14.57 -5.30
N MET A 435 -8.99 13.35 -4.91
CA MET A 435 -7.62 13.01 -4.54
C MET A 435 -6.85 12.46 -5.73
N ASN A 436 -5.61 12.92 -5.83
CA ASN A 436 -4.69 12.51 -6.88
C ASN A 436 -3.45 11.89 -6.23
N THR A 437 -2.89 10.86 -6.83
CA THR A 437 -1.56 10.33 -6.48
C THR A 437 -0.51 11.04 -7.30
N LEU A 438 0.54 11.54 -6.65
CA LEU A 438 1.68 12.18 -7.28
C LEU A 438 2.94 11.40 -6.97
N ILE A 439 3.88 11.37 -7.91
CA ILE A 439 5.23 10.82 -7.71
C ILE A 439 6.24 11.96 -7.81
N TYR A 440 6.93 12.23 -6.70
CA TYR A 440 8.01 13.21 -6.60
C TYR A 440 9.37 12.52 -6.74
N ASP A 441 10.23 13.02 -7.61
CA ASP A 441 11.60 12.53 -7.76
C ASP A 441 12.58 13.38 -6.97
N LEU A 442 13.35 12.73 -6.10
CA LEU A 442 14.28 13.40 -5.21
C LEU A 442 15.53 13.90 -5.92
N ALA A 443 15.92 13.25 -7.02
CA ALA A 443 17.10 13.65 -7.79
C ALA A 443 16.83 14.92 -8.62
N SER A 444 15.67 15.00 -9.29
CA SER A 444 15.28 16.17 -10.08
C SER A 444 14.54 17.24 -9.28
N ASN A 445 14.12 16.94 -8.04
CA ASN A 445 13.38 17.84 -7.17
C ASN A 445 12.07 18.33 -7.82
N SER A 446 11.34 17.41 -8.46
CA SER A 446 10.13 17.72 -9.23
C SER A 446 9.09 16.60 -9.20
N ILE A 447 7.83 16.95 -9.41
CA ILE A 447 6.76 15.98 -9.69
C ILE A 447 7.00 15.38 -11.07
N LEU A 448 7.12 14.05 -11.14
CA LEU A 448 7.21 13.31 -12.41
C LEU A 448 5.83 13.00 -12.98
N HIS A 449 4.92 12.57 -12.12
CA HIS A 449 3.59 12.10 -12.50
C HIS A 449 2.53 12.59 -11.52
N GLU A 450 1.34 12.85 -12.05
CA GLU A 450 0.12 13.10 -11.27
C GLU A 450 -1.03 12.30 -11.90
N PHE A 451 -1.62 11.43 -11.10
CA PHE A 451 -2.70 10.54 -11.49
C PHE A 451 -3.98 10.99 -10.80
N SER A 452 -4.93 11.45 -11.59
CA SER A 452 -6.23 11.87 -11.10
C SER A 452 -6.99 10.68 -10.52
N ASN A 453 -7.73 10.89 -9.42
CA ASN A 453 -8.62 9.88 -8.83
C ASN A 453 -7.91 8.64 -8.31
N TRP A 454 -6.61 8.72 -8.02
CA TRP A 454 -5.84 7.63 -7.42
C TRP A 454 -5.40 8.05 -6.02
N ARG A 455 -5.36 7.09 -5.10
CA ARG A 455 -5.09 7.32 -3.68
C ARG A 455 -4.31 6.16 -3.06
N GLN A 456 -3.85 6.39 -1.84
CA GLN A 456 -3.20 5.38 -0.99
C GLN A 456 -2.10 4.61 -1.75
N PRO A 457 -1.14 5.32 -2.36
CA PRO A 457 -0.13 4.70 -3.20
C PRO A 457 0.80 3.81 -2.40
N ASP A 458 1.17 2.70 -3.02
CA ASP A 458 2.32 1.89 -2.66
C ASP A 458 3.20 1.73 -3.92
N LEU A 459 4.38 2.34 -3.87
CA LEU A 459 5.36 2.39 -4.95
C LEU A 459 6.44 1.35 -4.66
N ALA A 460 6.68 0.42 -5.58
CA ALA A 460 7.67 -0.64 -5.36
C ALA A 460 8.22 -1.24 -6.66
N ALA A 461 9.55 -1.27 -6.79
CA ALA A 461 10.33 -1.69 -7.95
C ALA A 461 9.78 -1.20 -9.30
N GLY A 462 9.41 0.09 -9.37
CA GLY A 462 8.86 0.70 -10.58
C GLY A 462 7.40 0.34 -10.89
N TYR A 463 6.71 -0.40 -10.01
CA TYR A 463 5.27 -0.57 -10.01
C TYR A 463 4.59 0.39 -9.04
N LEU A 464 3.31 0.64 -9.28
CA LEU A 464 2.45 1.43 -8.42
C LEU A 464 1.16 0.65 -8.17
N LEU A 465 0.84 0.45 -6.89
CA LEU A 465 -0.44 -0.05 -6.41
C LEU A 465 -1.20 1.12 -5.81
N VAL A 466 -2.47 1.29 -6.19
CA VAL A 466 -3.30 2.40 -5.72
C VAL A 466 -4.72 1.93 -5.50
N ASN A 467 -5.41 2.64 -4.61
CA ASN A 467 -6.86 2.65 -4.59
C ASN A 467 -7.35 3.69 -5.61
N GLY A 468 -8.06 3.27 -6.65
CA GLY A 468 -8.75 4.22 -7.53
C GLY A 468 -10.03 4.71 -6.85
N ASP A 469 -10.34 6.00 -6.91
CA ASP A 469 -11.56 6.58 -6.33
C ASP A 469 -12.10 7.66 -7.29
N GLY A 470 -13.28 7.44 -7.88
CA GLY A 470 -13.96 8.43 -8.74
C GLY A 470 -13.57 8.46 -10.23
N GLY A 471 -12.76 7.51 -10.72
CA GLY A 471 -12.29 7.44 -12.11
C GLY A 471 -12.88 6.31 -12.97
N GLY A 472 -13.88 5.56 -12.48
CA GLY A 472 -14.37 4.34 -13.14
C GLY A 472 -13.64 3.05 -12.73
N ALA A 473 -12.90 3.09 -11.62
CA ALA A 473 -12.21 1.96 -11.02
C ALA A 473 -12.06 2.21 -9.51
N GLU A 474 -13.12 2.04 -8.69
CA GLU A 474 -13.02 2.23 -7.23
C GLU A 474 -12.24 1.12 -6.49
N THR A 475 -11.31 0.49 -7.16
CA THR A 475 -10.75 -0.76 -6.68
C THR A 475 -9.25 -0.68 -6.73
N ILE A 476 -8.58 -1.74 -6.27
CA ILE A 476 -7.13 -1.74 -6.27
C ILE A 476 -6.68 -1.90 -7.72
N ILE A 477 -5.87 -0.94 -8.17
CA ILE A 477 -5.27 -0.92 -9.50
C ILE A 477 -3.77 -1.13 -9.31
N ARG A 478 -3.20 -1.99 -10.16
CA ARG A 478 -1.78 -2.10 -10.34
C ARG A 478 -1.40 -1.52 -11.70
N ALA A 479 -0.37 -0.68 -11.70
CA ALA A 479 0.18 -0.05 -12.88
C ALA A 479 1.71 -0.04 -12.79
N ASN A 480 2.35 0.31 -13.90
CA ASN A 480 3.72 0.81 -13.85
C ASN A 480 3.73 2.17 -13.14
N SER A 481 4.87 2.57 -12.57
CA SER A 481 5.05 3.86 -11.87
C SER A 481 4.80 5.09 -12.76
N ASN A 482 4.87 4.95 -14.08
CA ASN A 482 4.49 5.99 -15.03
C ASN A 482 2.99 6.03 -15.35
N GLY A 483 2.20 5.11 -14.78
CA GLY A 483 0.77 4.94 -14.98
C GLY A 483 0.38 4.04 -16.15
N ASP A 484 1.32 3.48 -16.91
CA ASP A 484 1.01 2.55 -18.00
C ASP A 484 0.69 1.13 -17.48
N ASN A 485 0.18 0.27 -18.36
CA ASN A 485 -0.09 -1.15 -18.04
C ASN A 485 -1.03 -1.35 -16.84
N GLN A 486 -2.06 -0.50 -16.76
CA GLN A 486 -3.06 -0.55 -15.70
C GLN A 486 -3.91 -1.82 -15.81
N HIS A 487 -4.09 -2.51 -14.70
CA HIS A 487 -5.06 -3.58 -14.56
C HIS A 487 -5.69 -3.56 -13.17
N LEU A 488 -6.95 -3.96 -13.11
CA LEU A 488 -7.68 -4.12 -11.87
C LEU A 488 -7.14 -5.37 -11.15
N VAL A 489 -6.80 -5.21 -9.87
CA VAL A 489 -6.33 -6.27 -8.98
C VAL A 489 -7.49 -6.82 -8.16
N THR A 490 -8.43 -5.95 -7.80
CA THR A 490 -9.66 -6.32 -7.12
C THR A 490 -10.89 -5.81 -7.87
N THR A 491 -12.09 -6.03 -7.32
CA THR A 491 -13.36 -5.69 -7.98
C THR A 491 -14.30 -4.83 -7.13
N ASN A 492 -14.00 -4.62 -5.85
CA ASN A 492 -14.94 -3.98 -4.92
C ASN A 492 -14.53 -2.54 -4.69
N THR A 493 -15.54 -1.68 -4.55
CA THR A 493 -15.35 -0.24 -4.44
C THR A 493 -14.85 0.19 -3.05
N GLU A 494 -14.91 -0.73 -2.10
CA GLU A 494 -14.50 -0.58 -0.72
C GLU A 494 -13.06 -1.00 -0.44
N ASP A 495 -12.36 -1.54 -1.45
CA ASP A 495 -11.01 -2.05 -1.30
C ASP A 495 -10.02 -0.88 -1.16
N ALA A 496 -9.31 -0.81 -0.03
CA ALA A 496 -8.50 0.34 0.36
C ALA A 496 -7.18 -0.08 1.02
N PHE A 497 -6.26 0.88 1.15
CA PHE A 497 -4.94 0.72 1.75
C PHE A 497 -4.14 -0.46 1.19
N PRO A 498 -4.02 -0.56 -0.15
CA PRO A 498 -3.30 -1.67 -0.72
C PRO A 498 -1.80 -1.54 -0.43
N GLN A 499 -1.13 -2.67 -0.27
CA GLN A 499 0.34 -2.72 -0.22
C GLN A 499 0.83 -4.05 -0.79
N PHE A 500 1.88 -3.99 -1.60
CA PHE A 500 2.63 -5.14 -2.06
C PHE A 500 3.29 -5.88 -0.89
N SER A 501 3.40 -7.19 -1.02
CA SER A 501 4.37 -7.94 -0.24
C SER A 501 5.80 -7.55 -0.63
N PRO A 502 6.80 -7.84 0.23
CA PRO A 502 8.21 -7.61 -0.13
C PRO A 502 8.68 -8.29 -1.43
N SER A 503 7.97 -9.34 -1.89
CA SER A 503 8.22 -10.00 -3.19
C SER A 503 7.53 -9.35 -4.39
N LEU A 504 6.59 -8.43 -4.17
CA LEU A 504 5.67 -7.84 -5.18
C LEU A 504 4.69 -8.81 -5.83
N GLU A 505 4.71 -10.08 -5.41
CA GLU A 505 3.85 -11.12 -5.97
C GLU A 505 2.47 -11.09 -5.36
N SER A 506 2.35 -10.74 -4.08
CA SER A 506 1.08 -10.72 -3.35
C SER A 506 0.79 -9.32 -2.85
N LEU A 507 -0.44 -9.10 -2.37
CA LEU A 507 -0.82 -7.85 -1.72
C LEU A 507 -1.68 -8.08 -0.49
N VAL A 508 -1.74 -7.06 0.34
CA VAL A 508 -2.73 -6.90 1.41
C VAL A 508 -3.51 -5.64 1.19
N TYR A 509 -4.75 -5.66 1.67
CA TYR A 509 -5.63 -4.50 1.63
C TYR A 509 -6.71 -4.63 2.69
N ALA A 510 -7.39 -3.53 3.00
CA ALA A 510 -8.56 -3.51 3.85
C ALA A 510 -9.83 -3.36 3.01
N SER A 511 -10.95 -3.93 3.45
CA SER A 511 -12.21 -3.77 2.73
C SER A 511 -13.43 -3.97 3.62
N THR A 512 -14.47 -3.17 3.38
CA THR A 512 -15.79 -3.32 4.00
C THR A 512 -16.79 -4.08 3.11
N LYS A 513 -16.32 -4.76 2.04
CA LYS A 513 -17.16 -5.45 1.03
C LYS A 513 -18.13 -6.50 1.58
N VAL A 514 -17.96 -6.97 2.81
CA VAL A 514 -18.93 -7.87 3.47
C VAL A 514 -20.25 -7.16 3.77
N GLY A 515 -20.26 -5.83 3.88
CA GLY A 515 -21.47 -5.02 4.03
C GLY A 515 -22.00 -4.87 5.47
N ASP A 516 -21.32 -5.47 6.46
CA ASP A 516 -21.69 -5.38 7.88
C ASP A 516 -21.13 -4.15 8.61
N GLY A 517 -20.56 -3.20 7.85
CA GLY A 517 -19.95 -1.97 8.36
C GLY A 517 -18.59 -2.17 9.03
N LYS A 518 -17.99 -3.38 8.95
CA LYS A 518 -16.68 -3.67 9.52
C LYS A 518 -15.64 -3.88 8.44
N SER A 519 -14.51 -3.20 8.56
CA SER A 519 -13.36 -3.45 7.70
C SER A 519 -12.64 -4.72 8.10
N ARG A 520 -12.09 -5.43 7.12
CA ARG A 520 -11.33 -6.66 7.29
C ARG A 520 -10.02 -6.59 6.52
N ILE A 521 -9.03 -7.30 7.02
CA ILE A 521 -7.75 -7.45 6.32
C ILE A 521 -7.87 -8.59 5.31
N TYR A 522 -7.57 -8.29 4.05
CA TYR A 522 -7.52 -9.24 2.95
C TYR A 522 -6.07 -9.48 2.53
N TYR A 523 -5.82 -10.71 2.10
CA TYR A 523 -4.56 -11.14 1.51
C TYR A 523 -4.86 -11.78 0.16
N GLN A 524 -4.22 -11.27 -0.88
CA GLN A 524 -4.33 -11.81 -2.24
C GLN A 524 -2.96 -12.29 -2.68
N VAL A 525 -2.89 -13.57 -3.05
CA VAL A 525 -1.65 -14.28 -3.35
C VAL A 525 -0.95 -13.79 -4.62
N ASP A 526 -1.72 -13.24 -5.56
CA ASP A 526 -1.22 -12.78 -6.86
C ASP A 526 -1.75 -11.38 -7.16
N ALA A 527 -0.85 -10.39 -7.09
CA ALA A 527 -1.10 -8.99 -7.31
C ALA A 527 -1.15 -8.62 -8.81
N SER A 528 -0.87 -9.56 -9.71
CA SER A 528 -0.89 -9.35 -11.17
C SER A 528 -2.21 -9.74 -11.83
N VAL A 529 -3.10 -10.40 -11.08
CA VAL A 529 -4.40 -10.86 -11.57
C VAL A 529 -5.53 -10.24 -10.78
N GLN A 530 -6.70 -10.14 -11.40
CA GLN A 530 -7.90 -9.77 -10.70
C GLN A 530 -8.42 -10.97 -9.89
N ASP A 531 -8.54 -10.82 -8.58
CA ASP A 531 -9.08 -11.85 -7.69
C ASP A 531 -10.04 -11.26 -6.65
N ASN A 532 -10.98 -12.07 -6.17
CA ASN A 532 -11.85 -11.74 -5.05
C ASN A 532 -11.41 -12.49 -3.81
N ALA A 533 -10.28 -12.06 -3.25
CA ALA A 533 -9.67 -12.69 -2.08
C ALA A 533 -10.63 -12.73 -0.87
N ARG A 534 -10.40 -13.72 0.00
CA ARG A 534 -11.07 -13.86 1.29
C ARG A 534 -10.33 -13.11 2.38
N PRO A 535 -11.02 -12.65 3.43
CA PRO A 535 -10.35 -11.99 4.53
C PRO A 535 -9.43 -12.99 5.24
N LEU A 536 -8.29 -12.49 5.72
CA LEU A 536 -7.46 -13.25 6.64
C LEU A 536 -8.29 -13.63 7.86
N SER A 537 -7.98 -14.81 8.41
CA SER A 537 -8.72 -15.34 9.55
C SER A 537 -7.76 -16.00 10.55
N SER A 538 -8.10 -15.92 11.82
CA SER A 538 -7.40 -16.62 12.89
C SER A 538 -8.40 -17.38 13.75
N GLY A 539 -8.14 -18.67 13.98
CA GLY A 539 -9.06 -19.55 14.71
C GLY A 539 -10.46 -19.62 14.08
N GLY A 540 -10.54 -19.52 12.74
CA GLY A 540 -11.80 -19.50 11.99
C GLY A 540 -12.59 -18.19 12.09
N LYS A 541 -12.01 -17.13 12.67
CA LYS A 541 -12.63 -15.79 12.71
C LYS A 541 -11.85 -14.80 11.88
N GLU A 542 -12.57 -14.00 11.10
CA GLU A 542 -11.99 -12.97 10.23
C GLU A 542 -11.27 -11.89 11.05
N LEU A 543 -10.14 -11.43 10.52
CA LEU A 543 -9.37 -10.33 11.09
C LEU A 543 -10.08 -9.02 10.75
N VAL A 544 -10.76 -8.45 11.75
CA VAL A 544 -11.44 -7.15 11.64
C VAL A 544 -10.43 -6.05 11.96
N GLY A 545 -10.22 -5.15 11.01
CA GLY A 545 -9.23 -4.09 11.11
C GLY A 545 -9.02 -3.33 9.80
N ASP A 546 -8.18 -2.30 9.89
CA ASP A 546 -7.81 -1.39 8.79
C ASP A 546 -6.29 -1.13 8.78
N TYR A 547 -5.83 -0.39 7.77
CA TYR A 547 -4.45 0.07 7.61
C TYR A 547 -3.40 -1.06 7.62
N PRO A 548 -3.55 -2.12 6.80
CA PRO A 548 -2.57 -3.19 6.75
C PRO A 548 -1.24 -2.71 6.19
N VAL A 549 -0.15 -3.07 6.87
CA VAL A 549 1.22 -2.78 6.47
C VAL A 549 2.01 -4.08 6.42
N TYR A 550 2.65 -4.37 5.27
CA TYR A 550 3.62 -5.45 5.15
C TYR A 550 4.95 -5.10 5.83
N LEU A 551 5.47 -6.07 6.59
CA LEU A 551 6.78 -6.01 7.21
C LEU A 551 7.75 -6.97 6.51
N ASP A 552 9.06 -6.70 6.58
CA ASP A 552 10.08 -7.53 5.91
C ASP A 552 10.16 -8.96 6.47
N ASN A 553 9.60 -9.17 7.67
CA ASN A 553 9.46 -10.49 8.28
C ASN A 553 8.16 -11.21 7.87
N TRP A 554 7.50 -10.76 6.80
CA TRP A 554 6.27 -11.34 6.23
C TRP A 554 5.04 -11.29 7.14
N ARG A 555 5.09 -10.45 8.17
CA ARG A 555 3.91 -10.14 8.97
C ARG A 555 3.16 -8.95 8.40
N ILE A 556 1.89 -8.91 8.74
CA ILE A 556 0.97 -7.84 8.38
C ILE A 556 0.60 -7.12 9.67
N ALA A 557 1.12 -5.91 9.84
CA ALA A 557 0.70 -5.01 10.91
C ALA A 557 -0.60 -4.33 10.52
N TYR A 558 -1.60 -4.28 11.39
CA TYR A 558 -2.87 -3.62 11.09
C TYR A 558 -3.49 -3.06 12.37
N GLN A 559 -4.30 -2.01 12.24
CA GLN A 559 -5.10 -1.49 13.34
C GLN A 559 -6.35 -2.36 13.49
N GLY A 560 -6.63 -2.82 14.71
CA GLY A 560 -7.85 -3.59 14.95
C GLY A 560 -8.03 -3.97 16.41
N CYS A 561 -8.97 -4.89 16.63
CA CYS A 561 -9.19 -5.51 17.93
C CYS A 561 -9.00 -7.03 17.82
N ASN A 562 -8.88 -7.72 18.96
CA ASN A 562 -8.80 -9.18 19.01
C ASN A 562 -10.14 -9.85 18.65
N SER A 563 -10.60 -9.72 17.40
CA SER A 563 -11.90 -10.22 16.90
C SER A 563 -12.08 -11.74 17.15
N TRP A 564 -11.00 -12.51 17.08
CA TRP A 564 -10.96 -13.94 17.40
C TRP A 564 -11.17 -14.24 18.89
N ALA A 565 -10.89 -13.29 19.77
CA ALA A 565 -10.91 -13.43 21.23
C ALA A 565 -11.80 -12.38 21.95
N GLY A 566 -12.94 -12.03 21.34
CA GLY A 566 -13.99 -11.21 21.95
C GLY A 566 -13.92 -9.70 21.68
N GLY A 567 -12.88 -9.22 21.00
CA GLY A 567 -12.81 -7.85 20.46
C GLY A 567 -12.65 -6.72 21.49
N SER A 568 -12.31 -7.02 22.75
CA SER A 568 -12.19 -6.02 23.82
C SER A 568 -10.81 -5.35 23.91
N LYS A 569 -9.79 -5.89 23.23
CA LYS A 569 -8.42 -5.37 23.24
C LYS A 569 -8.07 -4.85 21.85
N CYS A 570 -7.90 -3.55 21.72
CA CYS A 570 -7.60 -2.90 20.45
C CYS A 570 -6.21 -2.26 20.44
N GLY A 571 -5.72 -1.95 19.25
CA GLY A 571 -4.39 -1.40 18.97
C GLY A 571 -3.87 -1.90 17.63
N ILE A 572 -2.55 -1.92 17.47
CA ILE A 572 -1.90 -2.58 16.34
C ILE A 572 -1.73 -4.07 16.64
N TYR A 573 -2.07 -4.91 15.68
CA TYR A 573 -1.80 -6.34 15.68
C TYR A 573 -0.89 -6.71 14.52
N ALA A 574 -0.03 -7.71 14.70
CA ALA A 574 0.79 -8.31 13.67
C ALA A 574 0.33 -9.75 13.43
N ALA A 575 -0.26 -10.01 12.26
CA ALA A 575 -0.67 -11.34 11.81
C ALA A 575 0.32 -11.92 10.79
N ASP A 576 0.26 -13.22 10.58
CA ASP A 576 0.78 -13.85 9.36
C ASP A 576 -0.38 -14.20 8.43
N THR A 577 -0.07 -14.70 7.23
CA THR A 577 -1.05 -15.09 6.23
C THR A 577 -1.62 -16.50 6.47
N SER A 578 -0.95 -17.34 7.28
CA SER A 578 -1.38 -18.73 7.59
C SER A 578 -2.53 -18.83 8.59
N GLY A 579 -2.92 -17.70 9.19
CA GLY A 579 -4.01 -17.65 10.15
C GLY A 579 -3.63 -18.10 11.56
N THR A 580 -2.35 -17.97 11.93
CA THR A 580 -1.97 -18.08 13.34
C THR A 580 -2.60 -16.94 14.16
N THR A 581 -2.50 -17.03 15.50
CA THR A 581 -3.03 -15.98 16.37
C THR A 581 -2.22 -14.69 16.22
N PRO A 582 -2.85 -13.56 15.82
CA PRO A 582 -2.14 -12.30 15.69
C PRO A 582 -1.57 -11.84 17.03
N LEU A 583 -0.36 -11.30 16.98
CA LEU A 583 0.33 -10.74 18.13
C LEU A 583 -0.13 -9.30 18.33
N ARG A 584 -0.49 -8.93 19.57
CA ARG A 584 -0.80 -7.54 19.90
C ARG A 584 0.50 -6.76 20.04
N VAL A 585 0.68 -5.75 19.20
CA VAL A 585 1.89 -4.91 19.10
C VAL A 585 1.75 -3.68 20.00
N THR A 586 0.58 -3.02 19.96
CA THR A 586 0.30 -1.84 20.79
C THR A 586 -1.04 -1.96 21.52
N ASP A 587 -1.29 -1.05 22.45
CA ASP A 587 -2.49 -1.06 23.27
C ASP A 587 -3.39 0.17 23.18
N ASN A 588 -3.09 1.11 22.29
CA ASN A 588 -3.90 2.29 22.07
C ASN A 588 -4.74 2.16 20.79
N THR A 589 -6.04 2.39 20.92
CA THR A 589 -7.03 2.31 19.83
C THR A 589 -6.76 3.28 18.68
N SER A 590 -6.04 4.38 18.92
CA SER A 590 -5.77 5.41 17.92
C SER A 590 -4.44 5.19 17.17
N ASP A 591 -3.77 4.06 17.39
CA ASP A 591 -2.54 3.74 16.65
C ASP A 591 -2.85 3.25 15.24
N ILE A 592 -2.27 3.91 14.24
CA ILE A 592 -2.51 3.64 12.82
C ILE A 592 -1.17 3.29 12.14
N PRO A 593 -0.93 2.03 11.76
CA PRO A 593 0.24 1.65 10.95
C PRO A 593 0.23 2.40 9.62
N SER A 594 1.39 2.95 9.24
CA SER A 594 1.53 3.72 8.00
C SER A 594 2.62 3.23 7.06
N GLY A 595 3.66 2.58 7.59
CA GLY A 595 4.78 2.05 6.81
C GLY A 595 5.65 1.11 7.66
N ASN A 596 6.74 0.61 7.08
CA ASN A 596 7.68 -0.27 7.76
C ASN A 596 9.09 0.32 7.78
N LEU A 597 9.89 -0.13 8.74
CA LEU A 597 11.34 0.04 8.72
C LEU A 597 11.93 -1.35 9.01
N GLY A 598 12.05 -2.16 7.96
CA GLY A 598 12.37 -3.57 8.09
C GLY A 598 11.24 -4.34 8.79
N SER A 599 11.55 -4.91 9.95
CA SER A 599 10.58 -5.62 10.81
C SER A 599 9.89 -4.72 11.86
N GLN A 600 10.19 -3.42 11.84
CA GLN A 600 9.56 -2.45 12.72
C GLN A 600 8.36 -1.80 12.02
N VAL A 601 7.34 -1.46 12.81
CA VAL A 601 6.14 -0.76 12.36
C VAL A 601 6.36 0.73 12.56
N LEU A 602 6.26 1.51 11.48
CA LEU A 602 6.06 2.96 11.55
C LEU A 602 4.56 3.23 11.64
N PHE A 603 4.16 4.07 12.60
CA PHE A 603 2.75 4.33 12.83
C PHE A 603 2.50 5.74 13.35
N SER A 604 1.29 6.23 13.09
CA SER A 604 0.79 7.51 13.61
C SER A 604 0.03 7.25 14.91
N SER A 605 0.25 8.08 15.94
CA SER A 605 -0.45 7.92 17.22
C SER A 605 -0.66 9.26 17.91
N ASN A 606 -1.85 9.46 18.46
CA ASN A 606 -2.20 10.61 19.28
C ASN A 606 -1.97 10.39 20.79
N ARG A 607 -1.29 9.30 21.17
CA ARG A 607 -1.12 8.89 22.57
C ARG A 607 -0.45 9.91 23.48
N ALA A 608 0.31 10.84 22.91
CA ALA A 608 1.00 11.92 23.61
C ALA A 608 0.21 13.25 23.62
N GLY A 609 -1.03 13.25 23.15
CA GLY A 609 -1.90 14.43 23.11
C GLY A 609 -1.96 15.14 21.75
N ASN A 610 -1.08 14.79 20.82
CA ASN A 610 -1.10 15.19 19.41
C ASN A 610 -0.67 14.01 18.52
N TRP A 611 -1.04 14.05 17.25
CA TRP A 611 -0.62 13.07 16.25
C TRP A 611 0.86 13.20 15.96
N ASP A 612 1.60 12.17 16.33
CA ASP A 612 3.03 12.05 16.12
C ASP A 612 3.37 10.76 15.37
N VAL A 613 4.56 10.72 14.78
CA VAL A 613 5.16 9.52 14.22
C VAL A 613 5.87 8.72 15.33
N TRP A 614 5.58 7.43 15.37
CA TRP A 614 6.16 6.47 16.30
C TRP A 614 6.72 5.26 15.56
N ILE A 615 7.61 4.55 16.23
CA ILE A 615 8.15 3.27 15.77
C ILE A 615 8.08 2.23 16.89
N ILE A 616 7.84 0.98 16.52
CA ILE A 616 7.83 -0.15 17.45
C ILE A 616 8.27 -1.44 16.73
N ASN A 617 8.93 -2.35 17.44
CA ASN A 617 9.20 -3.68 16.91
C ASN A 617 7.88 -4.46 16.78
N PHE A 618 7.76 -5.36 15.79
CA PHE A 618 6.55 -6.17 15.62
C PHE A 618 6.19 -7.03 16.84
N ASP A 619 7.13 -7.27 17.75
CA ASP A 619 6.92 -8.00 19.00
C ASP A 619 6.35 -7.13 20.15
N GLY A 620 6.15 -5.83 19.89
CA GLY A 620 5.68 -4.85 20.86
C GLY A 620 6.79 -4.20 21.70
N SER A 621 8.05 -4.58 21.51
CA SER A 621 9.19 -3.95 22.18
C SER A 621 9.69 -2.71 21.44
N GLY A 622 10.56 -1.92 22.09
CA GLY A 622 11.26 -0.82 21.41
C GLY A 622 10.37 0.36 21.00
N LEU A 623 9.19 0.52 21.61
CA LEU A 623 8.29 1.65 21.37
C LEU A 623 9.03 2.99 21.57
N ARG A 624 9.03 3.83 20.55
CA ARG A 624 9.71 5.12 20.56
C ARG A 624 8.96 6.16 19.74
N GLN A 625 8.85 7.36 20.29
CA GLN A 625 8.33 8.53 19.61
C GLN A 625 9.43 9.15 18.74
N LEU A 626 9.12 9.48 17.48
CA LEU A 626 10.07 10.09 16.54
C LEU A 626 9.84 11.59 16.38
N THR A 627 8.60 12.06 16.52
CA THR A 627 8.24 13.49 16.41
C THR A 627 7.52 13.98 17.67
N THR A 628 7.61 15.27 17.95
CA THR A 628 6.97 15.90 19.12
C THR A 628 6.47 17.32 18.80
N ASP A 629 6.25 17.62 17.51
CA ASP A 629 5.83 18.96 17.11
C ASP A 629 4.35 19.18 17.50
N PRO A 630 3.90 20.41 17.79
CA PRO A 630 2.48 20.69 18.01
C PRO A 630 1.59 20.51 16.77
N GLY A 631 2.17 20.53 15.56
CA GLY A 631 1.48 20.20 14.31
C GLY A 631 1.23 18.69 14.16
N ILE A 632 0.28 18.32 13.30
CA ILE A 632 0.03 16.91 12.99
C ILE A 632 1.22 16.35 12.23
N ASP A 633 1.75 15.23 12.71
CA ASP A 633 2.79 14.44 12.07
C ASP A 633 2.28 12.99 11.90
N GLY A 634 2.34 12.47 10.67
CA GLY A 634 1.84 11.13 10.39
C GLY A 634 2.19 10.63 8.99
N LEU A 635 1.57 9.53 8.58
CA LEU A 635 1.79 8.88 7.28
C LEU A 635 3.27 8.67 6.99
N ALA A 636 3.99 8.06 7.92
CA ALA A 636 5.43 7.86 7.79
C ALA A 636 5.73 6.60 6.97
N ASP A 637 6.73 6.69 6.11
CA ASP A 637 7.30 5.57 5.36
C ASP A 637 8.83 5.70 5.23
N ALA A 638 9.53 4.56 5.17
CA ALA A 638 10.99 4.54 5.15
C ALA A 638 11.55 4.59 3.73
N SER A 639 12.75 5.16 3.57
CA SER A 639 13.50 4.99 2.33
C SER A 639 13.89 3.52 2.13
N PRO A 640 14.04 3.03 0.89
CA PRO A 640 14.32 1.61 0.62
C PRO A 640 15.61 1.07 1.22
N ASP A 641 16.58 1.97 1.45
CA ASP A 641 17.85 1.65 2.12
C ASP A 641 17.75 1.68 3.65
N GLY A 642 16.59 2.03 4.21
CA GLY A 642 16.34 2.16 5.64
C GLY A 642 17.12 3.29 6.31
N ALA A 643 17.66 4.26 5.55
CA ALA A 643 18.48 5.34 6.11
C ALA A 643 17.65 6.55 6.56
N ALA A 644 16.48 6.76 5.97
CA ALA A 644 15.62 7.92 6.21
C ALA A 644 14.15 7.53 6.34
N ILE A 645 13.35 8.43 6.90
CA ILE A 645 11.90 8.32 7.00
C ILE A 645 11.30 9.60 6.41
N ALA A 646 10.40 9.45 5.43
CA ALA A 646 9.52 10.51 4.98
C ALA A 646 8.23 10.47 5.80
N PHE A 647 7.63 11.63 6.05
CA PHE A 647 6.35 11.74 6.74
C PHE A 647 5.62 13.01 6.33
N VAL A 648 4.31 13.04 6.52
CA VAL A 648 3.46 14.19 6.21
C VAL A 648 3.25 15.02 7.47
N SER A 649 3.38 16.34 7.34
CA SER A 649 3.16 17.25 8.45
C SER A 649 2.60 18.61 8.04
N ASN A 650 1.81 19.21 8.94
CA ASN A 650 1.34 20.59 8.82
C ASN A 650 2.06 21.58 9.76
N ARG A 651 3.17 21.19 10.38
CA ARG A 651 3.94 22.01 11.33
C ARG A 651 4.41 23.37 10.80
N SER A 652 4.49 23.52 9.48
CA SER A 652 4.81 24.79 8.80
C SER A 652 3.59 25.62 8.40
N GLY A 653 2.39 25.29 8.89
CA GLY A 653 1.13 25.98 8.60
C GLY A 653 0.38 25.47 7.36
N ALA A 654 1.04 24.72 6.49
CA ALA A 654 0.46 23.99 5.36
C ALA A 654 1.01 22.57 5.32
N TRP A 655 0.25 21.64 4.73
CA TRP A 655 0.66 20.24 4.56
C TRP A 655 1.89 20.13 3.64
N ALA A 656 2.90 19.42 4.13
CA ALA A 656 4.17 19.21 3.46
C ALA A 656 4.69 17.81 3.72
N VAL A 657 5.54 17.33 2.83
CA VAL A 657 6.37 16.14 3.08
C VAL A 657 7.65 16.60 3.77
N TRP A 658 7.97 15.94 4.86
CA TRP A 658 9.16 16.12 5.66
C TRP A 658 9.99 14.84 5.66
N VAL A 659 11.26 14.97 6.00
CA VAL A 659 12.19 13.84 6.10
C VAL A 659 12.99 13.92 7.39
N MET A 660 13.34 12.78 7.94
CA MET A 660 14.19 12.63 9.12
C MET A 660 15.07 11.40 9.02
N ASN A 661 16.06 11.29 9.89
CA ASN A 661 16.80 10.05 10.11
C ASN A 661 15.90 9.02 10.82
N THR A 662 16.26 7.74 10.75
CA THR A 662 15.51 6.66 11.43
C THR A 662 15.48 6.77 12.96
N ASP A 663 16.43 7.49 13.56
CA ASP A 663 16.43 7.83 14.98
C ASP A 663 15.53 9.04 15.32
N GLY A 664 14.86 9.65 14.34
CA GLY A 664 13.99 10.83 14.51
C GLY A 664 14.74 12.16 14.47
N SER A 665 16.08 12.15 14.35
CA SER A 665 16.88 13.37 14.25
C SER A 665 16.85 13.97 12.83
N ASN A 666 17.39 15.18 12.67
CA ASN A 666 17.55 15.86 11.38
C ASN A 666 16.25 16.05 10.58
N GLN A 667 15.14 16.31 11.29
CA GLN A 667 13.85 16.61 10.69
C GLN A 667 13.92 17.90 9.87
N ARG A 668 13.56 17.83 8.59
CA ARG A 668 13.53 18.99 7.69
C ARG A 668 12.42 18.86 6.66
N LYS A 669 11.86 19.99 6.25
CA LYS A 669 10.86 20.04 5.18
C LYS A 669 11.52 19.65 3.86
N LEU A 670 10.85 18.80 3.09
CA LEU A 670 11.29 18.41 1.76
C LEU A 670 10.58 19.27 0.70
N PHE A 671 9.24 19.23 0.67
CA PHE A 671 8.43 20.07 -0.22
C PHE A 671 7.01 20.24 0.31
N ASP A 672 6.34 21.31 -0.14
CA ASP A 672 4.91 21.53 0.14
C ASP A 672 4.03 20.66 -0.76
N ILE A 673 3.01 20.03 -0.19
CA ILE A 673 2.06 19.21 -0.96
C ILE A 673 1.19 20.11 -1.86
N ASN A 674 0.93 21.35 -1.45
CA ASN A 674 0.07 22.31 -2.16
C ASN A 674 -1.35 21.77 -2.42
N GLY A 675 -1.94 21.15 -1.41
CA GLY A 675 -3.33 20.70 -1.37
C GLY A 675 -3.80 20.58 0.08
N SER A 676 -5.05 20.17 0.26
CA SER A 676 -5.61 19.96 1.61
C SER A 676 -5.79 18.50 1.96
N TYR A 677 -5.60 18.17 3.23
CA TYR A 677 -6.19 17.02 3.87
C TYR A 677 -7.23 17.55 4.87
N ASP A 678 -8.50 17.49 4.49
CA ASP A 678 -9.65 18.02 5.24
C ASP A 678 -10.46 16.87 5.85
N SER A 679 -11.54 17.14 6.60
CA SER A 679 -12.34 16.07 7.22
C SER A 679 -13.08 15.18 6.21
N GLY A 680 -13.42 13.95 6.64
CA GLY A 680 -14.28 13.04 5.89
C GLY A 680 -13.48 12.11 4.97
N ASP A 681 -13.89 11.95 3.72
CA ASP A 681 -13.18 11.07 2.77
C ASP A 681 -11.82 11.58 2.36
N TYR A 682 -11.50 12.85 2.63
CA TYR A 682 -10.21 13.48 2.34
C TYR A 682 -9.33 13.65 3.57
N ASP A 683 -9.68 12.98 4.67
CA ASP A 683 -8.93 13.02 5.93
C ASP A 683 -7.56 12.38 5.74
N TRP A 684 -6.52 13.03 6.26
CA TRP A 684 -5.14 12.57 6.12
C TRP A 684 -4.97 11.16 6.69
N ILE A 685 -5.74 10.79 7.72
CA ILE A 685 -5.67 9.44 8.30
C ILE A 685 -6.06 8.36 7.29
N ARG A 686 -6.78 8.71 6.21
CA ARG A 686 -7.20 7.79 5.16
C ARG A 686 -6.19 7.69 4.01
N GLU A 687 -5.07 8.39 4.10
CA GLU A 687 -4.09 8.48 3.02
C GLU A 687 -2.82 7.67 3.33
N ARG A 688 -1.93 7.58 2.33
CA ARG A 688 -0.59 7.02 2.47
C ARG A 688 0.41 7.83 1.65
N ILE A 689 1.66 7.73 2.07
CA ILE A 689 2.81 7.98 1.21
C ILE A 689 3.59 6.68 1.08
N SER A 690 4.40 6.57 0.03
CA SER A 690 5.30 5.44 -0.18
C SER A 690 6.62 5.94 -0.78
N TRP A 691 7.75 5.37 -0.35
CA TRP A 691 9.08 5.75 -0.83
C TRP A 691 9.82 4.55 -1.45
N ASP A 692 10.17 4.67 -2.73
CA ASP A 692 10.95 3.68 -3.48
C ASP A 692 12.12 4.30 -4.29
N GLN A 693 12.92 3.49 -5.00
CA GLN A 693 14.06 3.94 -5.84
C GLN A 693 13.66 4.60 -7.18
#